data_AF-A0A7C3HV66-F1
#
_entry.id   AF-A0A7C3HV66-F1
#
_cell.length_a   1.000
_cell.length_b   1.000
_cell.length_c   1.000
_cell.angle_alpha   90.00
_cell.angle_beta   90.00
_cell.angle_gamma   90.00
#
_symmetry.space_group_name_H-M   'P 1'
#
loop_
_entity.id
_entity.type
_entity.pdbx_description
1 polymer ?
#
loop_
_entity_poly.entity_id
_entity_poly.type
_entity_poly.pdbx_seq_one_letter_code
_entity_poly.pdbx_strand_id
1 'polypeptide(L)'
;LVADLFFRLSTLDWLGILDLFLVTLLFFVILLLLQRSRAANLLRGVLLLGLILAVIAVFLPLPTFDWVIRLALLIMLIATPIVLQPELRRLLENIGRWAGLTRTARQSTAETVIPKLSRALETLAATKTGALIVLEGDTPLDDVIATGIPVNGRVTSELLLTIFHDKTPLHDGAVIIRGDQVVAAGCVLPLTEKAMNGRGRRYGTRHRAAMGMSEQSDALILIVSEETGHISYTRDGRLHSNVDLQTARQQIADFYTGEANEPNILTFSGIIHNLKKSYRQSKQTITGPDWKHTLFTLFVALVLALTAWAFVIQQTNPTERPVYEGVALRLENLPDNLVIMNNPPETISVQAQTTAQMLPSLDSDSFQAVASLADLPPGLQQVEVLVSTNLPQVEIMRVEPAVISVELAENISKMFPVTVVLQDQTVSAAYQIVGAPIASPDTAVVSGPKPLVDQVSVVQATLSVNNPTTSIQEIRPLLALDAEGNQVEGVTVDPNQTQISLAVTRKQNARDVGIRAITTGTPPEGYWLSGLSVEPSVVTIQGDTAVLNEIGSYVDTLPVDISQATGQLTVDVPLAIPAEVEVITAEGEPVKTVTVVAQVTTRSGDLSLTREVELFNASEGITVTIQPETIDLLLSGPLPTLQEIETHPELVRVSIDTASLTEAGQFEIEPKITAPDGLKVQLAPATVTVTVITPPEPEEPDSGNQ
;
A
#
# COMPACT_ATOMS: atom_id res chain seq x y z
N LEU A 1 -6.73 -25.70 -1.59
CA LEU A 1 -6.97 -26.26 -2.94
C LEU A 1 -8.45 -26.52 -3.23
N VAL A 2 -9.16 -27.43 -2.55
CA VAL A 2 -10.60 -27.66 -2.83
C VAL A 2 -11.45 -26.41 -2.58
N ALA A 3 -11.24 -25.72 -1.46
CA ALA A 3 -11.89 -24.44 -1.18
C ALA A 3 -11.54 -23.37 -2.22
N ASP A 4 -10.27 -23.27 -2.61
CA ASP A 4 -9.82 -22.30 -3.62
C ASP A 4 -10.40 -22.62 -5.01
N LEU A 5 -10.54 -23.89 -5.36
CA LEU A 5 -11.19 -24.33 -6.61
C LEU A 5 -12.68 -24.02 -6.59
N PHE A 6 -13.35 -24.22 -5.46
CA PHE A 6 -14.76 -23.89 -5.29
C PHE A 6 -14.99 -22.39 -5.40
N PHE A 7 -14.16 -21.57 -4.73
CA PHE A 7 -14.13 -20.12 -4.87
C PHE A 7 -13.92 -19.68 -6.32
N ARG A 8 -12.99 -20.32 -7.05
CA ARG A 8 -12.77 -20.03 -8.48
C ARG A 8 -13.97 -20.41 -9.34
N LEU A 9 -14.62 -21.53 -9.04
CA LEU A 9 -15.81 -21.98 -9.75
C LEU A 9 -17.03 -21.07 -9.47
N SER A 10 -17.15 -20.51 -8.27
CA SER A 10 -18.23 -19.58 -7.91
C SER A 10 -18.01 -18.16 -8.46
N THR A 11 -16.75 -17.78 -8.70
CA THR A 11 -16.35 -16.47 -9.24
C THR A 11 -16.02 -16.48 -10.74
N LEU A 12 -16.38 -17.57 -11.43
CA LEU A 12 -16.11 -17.76 -12.86
C LEU A 12 -16.94 -16.80 -13.72
N ASP A 13 -16.26 -15.90 -14.44
CA ASP A 13 -16.88 -15.08 -15.49
C ASP A 13 -17.24 -15.92 -16.72
N TRP A 14 -18.13 -15.39 -17.57
CA TRP A 14 -18.54 -16.05 -18.82
C TRP A 14 -17.36 -16.39 -19.74
N LEU A 15 -16.29 -15.59 -19.71
CA LEU A 15 -15.04 -15.83 -20.43
C LEU A 15 -14.34 -17.10 -19.92
N GLY A 16 -14.32 -17.32 -18.60
CA GLY A 16 -13.73 -18.51 -18.01
C GLY A 16 -14.56 -19.77 -18.30
N ILE A 17 -15.88 -19.66 -18.37
CA ILE A 17 -16.76 -20.75 -18.83
C ILE A 17 -16.47 -21.10 -20.30
N LEU A 18 -16.31 -20.09 -21.15
CA LEU A 18 -15.95 -20.28 -22.56
C LEU A 18 -14.57 -20.93 -22.70
N ASP A 19 -13.58 -20.49 -21.93
CA ASP A 19 -12.24 -21.07 -21.93
C ASP A 19 -12.27 -22.54 -21.51
N LEU A 20 -12.91 -22.86 -20.38
CA LEU A 20 -13.06 -24.25 -19.92
C LEU A 20 -13.80 -25.12 -20.94
N PHE A 21 -14.82 -24.58 -21.59
CA PHE A 21 -15.54 -25.27 -22.67
C PHE A 21 -14.64 -25.55 -23.88
N LEU A 22 -13.84 -24.57 -24.33
CA LEU A 22 -12.92 -24.73 -25.45
C LEU A 22 -11.81 -25.73 -25.14
N VAL A 23 -11.24 -25.70 -23.93
CA VAL A 23 -10.24 -26.68 -23.48
C VAL A 23 -10.86 -28.08 -23.39
N THR A 24 -12.08 -28.20 -22.88
CA THR A 24 -12.83 -29.48 -22.85
C THR A 24 -13.07 -30.00 -24.27
N LEU A 25 -13.50 -29.13 -25.20
CA LEU A 25 -13.69 -29.47 -26.60
C LEU A 25 -12.38 -29.92 -27.25
N LEU A 26 -11.27 -29.24 -26.97
CA LEU A 26 -9.93 -29.59 -27.46
C LEU A 26 -9.54 -31.00 -27.01
N PHE A 27 -9.59 -31.29 -25.70
CA PHE A 27 -9.30 -32.63 -25.18
C PHE A 27 -10.26 -33.68 -25.73
N PHE A 28 -11.54 -33.35 -25.87
CA PHE A 28 -12.53 -34.25 -26.44
C PHE A 28 -12.21 -34.61 -27.90
N VAL A 29 -11.86 -33.63 -28.74
CA VAL A 29 -11.46 -33.85 -30.14
C VAL A 29 -10.18 -34.69 -30.22
N ILE A 30 -9.17 -34.38 -29.38
CA ILE A 30 -7.93 -35.16 -29.29
C ILE A 30 -8.26 -36.62 -28.95
N LEU A 31 -9.07 -36.86 -27.92
CA LEU A 31 -9.45 -38.21 -27.51
C LEU A 31 -10.27 -38.95 -28.57
N LEU A 32 -11.09 -38.25 -29.37
CA LEU A 32 -11.84 -38.82 -30.50
C LEU A 32 -10.92 -39.19 -31.68
N LEU A 33 -9.95 -38.34 -32.04
CA LEU A 33 -8.98 -38.62 -33.11
C LEU A 33 -8.15 -39.87 -32.79
N LEU A 34 -7.93 -40.10 -31.50
CA LEU A 34 -7.23 -41.26 -30.96
C LEU A 34 -8.13 -42.49 -30.83
N GLN A 35 -9.27 -42.62 -31.52
CA GLN A 35 -10.13 -43.80 -31.37
C GLN A 35 -9.85 -44.97 -32.32
N ARG A 36 -9.06 -44.76 -33.38
CA ARG A 36 -9.00 -45.72 -34.51
C ARG A 36 -7.76 -46.62 -34.60
N SER A 37 -6.71 -46.43 -33.80
CA SER A 37 -5.46 -47.22 -33.91
C SER A 37 -5.23 -48.17 -32.73
N ARG A 38 -4.42 -49.23 -32.87
CA ARG A 38 -4.00 -50.05 -31.70
C ARG A 38 -3.17 -49.24 -30.70
N ALA A 39 -2.40 -48.28 -31.19
CA ALA A 39 -1.68 -47.29 -30.39
C ALA A 39 -2.60 -46.32 -29.62
N ALA A 40 -3.87 -46.20 -30.01
CA ALA A 40 -4.88 -45.47 -29.25
C ALA A 40 -5.01 -45.96 -27.81
N ASN A 41 -5.01 -47.28 -27.61
CA ASN A 41 -5.21 -47.87 -26.30
C ASN A 41 -4.00 -47.58 -25.39
N LEU A 42 -2.80 -47.58 -25.98
CA LEU A 42 -1.58 -47.23 -25.26
C LEU A 42 -1.59 -45.75 -24.87
N LEU A 43 -1.96 -44.86 -25.79
CA LEU A 43 -2.01 -43.42 -25.52
C LEU A 43 -3.11 -43.04 -24.52
N ARG A 44 -4.29 -43.69 -24.57
CA ARG A 44 -5.31 -43.53 -23.52
C ARG A 44 -4.78 -43.97 -22.15
N GLY A 45 -4.05 -45.08 -22.09
CA GLY A 45 -3.41 -45.55 -20.86
C GLY A 45 -2.39 -44.54 -20.32
N VAL A 46 -1.55 -43.99 -21.19
CA VAL A 46 -0.55 -42.97 -20.83
C VAL A 46 -1.22 -41.68 -20.33
N LEU A 47 -2.22 -41.16 -21.06
CA LEU A 47 -2.95 -39.96 -20.67
C LEU A 47 -3.72 -40.15 -19.35
N LEU A 48 -4.35 -41.31 -19.16
CA LEU A 48 -5.11 -41.62 -17.95
C LEU A 48 -4.19 -41.84 -16.75
N LEU A 49 -3.05 -42.50 -16.92
CA LEU A 49 -2.04 -42.64 -15.88
C LEU A 49 -1.43 -41.27 -15.53
N GLY A 50 -1.11 -40.46 -16.53
CA GLY A 50 -0.62 -39.08 -16.33
C GLY A 50 -1.63 -38.22 -15.58
N LEU A 51 -2.92 -38.32 -15.93
CA LEU A 51 -4.02 -37.66 -15.22
C LEU A 51 -4.08 -38.11 -13.74
N ILE A 52 -4.04 -39.42 -13.48
CA ILE A 52 -4.08 -39.94 -12.11
C ILE A 52 -2.89 -39.41 -11.30
N LEU A 53 -1.67 -39.47 -11.86
CA LEU A 53 -0.48 -38.94 -11.20
C LEU A 53 -0.58 -37.43 -10.95
N ALA A 54 -1.06 -36.66 -11.92
CA ALA A 54 -1.28 -35.22 -11.76
C ALA A 54 -2.32 -34.91 -10.67
N VAL A 55 -3.44 -35.64 -10.65
CA VAL A 55 -4.46 -35.53 -9.60
C VAL A 55 -3.85 -35.83 -8.23
N ILE A 56 -3.13 -36.95 -8.08
CA ILE A 56 -2.51 -37.29 -6.79
C ILE A 56 -1.51 -36.20 -6.36
N ALA A 57 -0.68 -35.68 -7.26
CA ALA A 57 0.25 -34.58 -6.95
C ALA A 57 -0.44 -33.31 -6.48
N VAL A 58 -1.62 -32.99 -7.03
CA VAL A 58 -2.42 -31.83 -6.60
C VAL A 58 -3.08 -32.07 -5.25
N PHE A 59 -3.60 -33.26 -4.98
CA PHE A 59 -4.37 -33.53 -3.77
C PHE A 59 -3.52 -33.93 -2.55
N LEU A 60 -2.31 -34.46 -2.73
CA LEU A 60 -1.41 -34.84 -1.64
C LEU A 60 -0.20 -33.89 -1.60
N PRO A 61 -0.10 -33.00 -0.59
CA PRO A 61 1.01 -32.05 -0.45
C PRO A 61 2.28 -32.73 0.09
N LEU A 62 2.80 -33.71 -0.66
CA LEU A 62 4.01 -34.47 -0.35
C LEU A 62 5.15 -33.94 -1.22
N PRO A 63 6.06 -33.10 -0.71
CA PRO A 63 7.03 -32.36 -1.53
C PRO A 63 7.99 -33.29 -2.31
N THR A 64 8.44 -34.38 -1.69
CA THR A 64 9.29 -35.38 -2.35
C THR A 64 8.53 -36.15 -3.43
N PHE A 65 7.27 -36.48 -3.18
CA PHE A 65 6.42 -37.21 -4.12
C PHE A 65 6.00 -36.35 -5.31
N ASP A 66 5.73 -35.05 -5.10
CA ASP A 66 5.51 -34.07 -6.17
C ASP A 66 6.74 -33.97 -7.09
N TRP A 67 7.95 -33.89 -6.54
CA TRP A 67 9.18 -33.91 -7.33
C TRP A 67 9.31 -35.18 -8.18
N VAL A 68 9.07 -36.36 -7.59
CA VAL A 68 9.10 -37.65 -8.30
C VAL A 68 8.03 -37.71 -9.39
N ILE A 69 6.80 -37.25 -9.12
CA ILE A 69 5.73 -37.24 -10.12
C ILE A 69 6.08 -36.31 -11.27
N ARG A 70 6.60 -35.10 -11.00
CA ARG A 70 7.03 -34.17 -12.06
C ARG A 70 8.09 -34.81 -12.95
N LEU A 71 9.05 -35.51 -12.35
CA LEU A 71 10.07 -36.24 -13.08
C LEU A 71 9.45 -37.37 -13.93
N ALA A 72 8.53 -38.15 -13.36
CA ALA A 72 7.83 -39.22 -14.07
C ALA A 72 6.98 -38.69 -15.24
N LEU A 73 6.25 -37.59 -15.04
CA LEU A 73 5.47 -36.91 -16.09
C LEU A 73 6.37 -36.36 -17.20
N LEU A 74 7.53 -35.81 -16.86
CA LEU A 74 8.51 -35.34 -17.85
C LEU A 74 9.05 -36.51 -18.70
N ILE A 75 9.42 -37.62 -18.05
CA ILE A 75 9.86 -38.84 -18.75
C ILE A 75 8.74 -39.37 -19.65
N MET A 76 7.51 -39.39 -19.14
CA MET A 76 6.33 -39.83 -19.90
C MET A 76 6.08 -38.95 -21.13
N LEU A 77 6.22 -37.63 -21.00
CA LEU A 77 6.07 -36.68 -22.11
C LEU A 77 7.09 -36.94 -23.23
N ILE A 78 8.33 -37.29 -22.88
CA ILE A 78 9.39 -37.61 -23.84
C ILE A 78 9.21 -39.03 -24.43
N ALA A 79 8.85 -40.01 -23.61
CA ALA A 79 8.64 -41.39 -24.02
C ALA A 79 7.44 -41.55 -24.97
N THR A 80 6.41 -40.71 -24.82
CA THR A 80 5.17 -40.81 -25.59
C THR A 80 5.39 -40.66 -27.11
N PRO A 81 6.05 -39.60 -27.63
CA PRO A 81 6.41 -39.49 -29.04
C PRO A 81 7.33 -40.61 -29.54
N ILE A 82 8.25 -41.10 -28.69
CA ILE A 82 9.18 -42.19 -29.05
C ILE A 82 8.41 -43.49 -29.29
N VAL A 83 7.47 -43.83 -28.40
CA VAL A 83 6.64 -45.02 -28.54
C VAL A 83 5.62 -44.86 -29.69
N LEU A 84 5.13 -43.64 -29.92
CA LEU A 84 4.21 -43.29 -31.00
C LEU A 84 4.90 -42.94 -32.32
N GLN A 85 6.21 -43.16 -32.43
CA GLN A 85 6.96 -42.84 -33.65
C GLN A 85 6.33 -43.48 -34.91
N PRO A 86 5.85 -44.73 -34.91
CA PRO A 86 5.19 -45.34 -36.08
C PRO A 86 3.90 -44.62 -36.47
N GLU A 87 3.09 -44.17 -35.50
CA GLU A 87 1.83 -43.48 -35.73
C GLU A 87 2.02 -42.03 -36.15
N LEU A 88 2.95 -41.30 -35.53
CA LEU A 88 3.29 -39.93 -35.92
C LEU A 88 3.79 -39.90 -37.37
N ARG A 89 4.62 -40.87 -37.75
CA ARG A 89 5.06 -41.05 -39.12
C ARG A 89 3.88 -41.27 -40.06
N ARG A 90 2.97 -42.21 -39.74
CA ARG A 90 1.76 -42.47 -40.55
C ARG A 90 0.83 -41.26 -40.64
N LEU A 91 0.64 -40.52 -39.55
CA LEU A 91 -0.16 -39.29 -39.51
C LEU A 91 0.43 -38.22 -40.43
N LEU A 92 1.75 -38.01 -40.37
CA LEU A 92 2.45 -37.06 -41.22
C LEU A 92 2.47 -37.51 -42.69
N GLU A 93 2.58 -38.81 -42.97
CA GLU A 93 2.46 -39.37 -44.32
C GLU A 93 1.06 -39.16 -44.90
N ASN A 94 0.01 -39.33 -44.09
CA ASN A 94 -1.38 -39.06 -44.46
C ASN A 94 -1.65 -37.55 -44.65
N ILE A 95 -1.06 -36.70 -43.80
CA ILE A 95 -1.05 -35.22 -43.91
C ILE A 95 -0.02 -34.74 -44.97
N GLY A 96 0.78 -35.60 -45.57
CA GLY A 96 1.61 -35.26 -46.73
C GLY A 96 0.83 -35.46 -48.04
N ARG A 97 -0.03 -36.48 -48.09
CA ARG A 97 -0.75 -36.91 -49.29
C ARG A 97 -2.12 -36.26 -49.52
N TRP A 98 -2.73 -35.66 -48.49
CA TRP A 98 -4.01 -34.93 -48.57
C TRP A 98 -3.97 -33.60 -49.35
N ALA A 99 -2.80 -33.11 -49.75
CA ALA A 99 -2.62 -31.89 -50.51
C ALA A 99 -3.00 -32.08 -51.99
N GLY A 100 -4.28 -32.38 -52.28
CA GLY A 100 -5.01 -32.10 -53.53
C GLY A 100 -4.47 -32.59 -54.89
N LEU A 101 -3.27 -33.16 -54.99
CA LEU A 101 -2.55 -33.33 -56.26
C LEU A 101 -2.82 -34.66 -56.97
N THR A 102 -3.50 -35.62 -56.33
CA THR A 102 -3.64 -37.01 -56.82
C THR A 102 -5.03 -37.38 -57.37
N ARG A 103 -6.05 -36.52 -57.21
CA ARG A 103 -7.42 -36.80 -57.70
C ARG A 103 -7.49 -36.94 -59.23
N THR A 104 -6.75 -36.11 -59.97
CA THR A 104 -6.78 -36.12 -61.45
C THR A 104 -6.04 -37.32 -62.06
N ALA A 105 -5.07 -37.91 -61.34
CA ALA A 105 -4.28 -39.05 -61.80
C ALA A 105 -5.01 -40.39 -61.64
N ARG A 106 -5.82 -40.57 -60.59
CA ARG A 106 -6.57 -41.81 -60.34
C ARG A 106 -7.71 -42.05 -61.34
N GLN A 107 -8.33 -40.97 -61.83
CA GLN A 107 -9.46 -41.06 -62.77
C GLN A 107 -9.04 -41.53 -64.17
N SER A 108 -7.88 -41.09 -64.68
CA SER A 108 -7.35 -41.56 -65.98
C SER A 108 -6.86 -43.02 -65.93
N THR A 109 -6.39 -43.48 -64.78
CA THR A 109 -6.05 -44.89 -64.54
C THR A 109 -7.29 -45.79 -64.59
N ALA A 110 -8.41 -45.36 -64.00
CA ALA A 110 -9.65 -46.13 -63.94
C ALA A 110 -10.17 -46.52 -65.34
N GLU A 111 -10.19 -45.55 -66.27
CA GLU A 111 -10.66 -45.75 -67.64
C GLU A 111 -9.84 -46.79 -68.41
N THR A 112 -8.55 -46.90 -68.10
CA THR A 112 -7.62 -47.80 -68.79
C THR A 112 -7.62 -49.22 -68.20
N VAL A 113 -7.81 -49.35 -66.89
CA VAL A 113 -7.62 -50.61 -66.14
C VAL A 113 -8.91 -51.42 -66.05
N ILE A 114 -10.07 -50.77 -65.85
CA ILE A 114 -11.37 -51.45 -65.64
C ILE A 114 -11.75 -52.41 -66.77
N PRO A 115 -11.69 -52.02 -68.07
CA PRO A 115 -12.08 -52.92 -69.16
C PRO A 115 -11.19 -54.16 -69.26
N LYS A 116 -9.89 -53.99 -68.99
CA LYS A 116 -8.88 -55.05 -69.09
C LYS A 116 -9.00 -56.05 -67.93
N LEU A 117 -9.19 -55.57 -66.70
CA LEU A 117 -9.45 -56.42 -65.54
C LEU A 117 -10.77 -57.18 -65.69
N SER A 118 -11.84 -56.51 -66.14
CA SER A 118 -13.15 -57.14 -66.32
C SER A 118 -13.07 -58.29 -67.32
N ARG A 119 -12.39 -58.09 -68.46
CA ARG A 119 -12.19 -59.13 -69.48
C ARG A 119 -11.34 -60.30 -68.99
N ALA A 120 -10.28 -60.01 -68.21
CA ALA A 120 -9.46 -61.05 -67.59
C ALA A 120 -10.27 -61.89 -66.59
N LEU A 121 -11.04 -61.24 -65.69
CA LEU A 121 -11.88 -61.93 -64.71
C LEU A 121 -12.94 -62.82 -65.38
N GLU A 122 -13.58 -62.33 -66.44
CA GLU A 122 -14.57 -63.10 -67.20
C GLU A 122 -13.96 -64.37 -67.78
N THR A 123 -12.78 -64.26 -68.39
CA THR A 123 -12.09 -65.39 -69.01
C THR A 123 -11.61 -66.39 -67.96
N LEU A 124 -10.98 -65.92 -66.87
CA LEU A 124 -10.53 -66.76 -65.75
C LEU A 124 -11.69 -67.49 -65.07
N ALA A 125 -12.84 -66.83 -64.90
CA ALA A 125 -14.04 -67.44 -64.36
C ALA A 125 -14.60 -68.52 -65.28
N ALA A 126 -14.65 -68.27 -66.60
CA ALA A 126 -15.13 -69.22 -67.60
C ALA A 126 -14.24 -70.47 -67.71
N THR A 127 -12.91 -70.31 -67.60
CA THR A 127 -11.95 -71.42 -67.61
C THR A 127 -11.76 -72.07 -66.25
N LYS A 128 -12.40 -71.56 -65.20
CA LYS A 128 -12.21 -71.96 -63.79
C LYS A 128 -10.74 -71.90 -63.35
N THR A 129 -10.01 -70.92 -63.85
CA THR A 129 -8.62 -70.69 -63.47
C THR A 129 -8.59 -69.82 -62.21
N GLY A 130 -7.95 -70.32 -61.14
CA GLY A 130 -7.89 -69.62 -59.87
C GLY A 130 -7.04 -68.36 -59.95
N ALA A 131 -7.57 -67.24 -59.45
CA ALA A 131 -6.87 -65.96 -59.50
C ALA A 131 -7.02 -65.17 -58.20
N LEU A 132 -5.99 -64.40 -57.88
CA LEU A 132 -5.92 -63.54 -56.69
C LEU A 132 -5.25 -62.22 -57.08
N ILE A 133 -6.02 -61.17 -57.25
CA ILE A 133 -5.57 -59.87 -57.77
C ILE A 133 -5.79 -58.81 -56.69
N VAL A 134 -4.75 -58.12 -56.28
CA VAL A 134 -4.75 -57.08 -55.25
C VAL A 134 -4.57 -55.73 -55.94
N LEU A 135 -5.55 -54.85 -55.82
CA LEU A 135 -5.45 -53.45 -56.25
C LEU A 135 -4.99 -52.61 -55.07
N GLU A 136 -3.80 -52.03 -55.16
CA GLU A 136 -3.20 -51.20 -54.11
C GLU A 136 -3.99 -49.90 -53.92
N GLY A 137 -4.39 -49.65 -52.67
CA GLY A 137 -5.13 -48.47 -52.24
C GLY A 137 -4.21 -47.30 -51.87
N ASP A 138 -4.53 -46.60 -50.80
CA ASP A 138 -3.69 -45.58 -50.19
C ASP A 138 -2.58 -46.19 -49.32
N THR A 139 -2.83 -47.36 -48.73
CA THR A 139 -1.84 -48.08 -47.94
C THR A 139 -0.80 -48.72 -48.87
N PRO A 140 0.49 -48.34 -48.78
CA PRO A 140 1.52 -48.94 -49.61
C PRO A 140 1.69 -50.43 -49.27
N LEU A 141 1.82 -51.27 -50.29
CA LEU A 141 1.95 -52.72 -50.15
C LEU A 141 3.39 -53.23 -50.36
N ASP A 142 4.39 -52.39 -50.14
CA ASP A 142 5.79 -52.69 -50.46
C ASP A 142 6.31 -53.95 -49.76
N ASP A 143 5.90 -54.19 -48.51
CA ASP A 143 6.25 -55.39 -47.74
C ASP A 143 5.76 -56.68 -48.41
N VAL A 144 4.59 -56.62 -49.05
CA VAL A 144 3.98 -57.76 -49.74
C VAL A 144 4.54 -57.89 -51.16
N ILE A 145 4.77 -56.77 -51.84
CA ILE A 145 5.41 -56.73 -53.17
C ILE A 145 6.79 -57.37 -53.11
N ALA A 146 7.56 -57.12 -52.05
CA ALA A 146 8.90 -57.69 -51.84
C ALA A 146 8.92 -59.23 -51.74
N THR A 147 7.79 -59.87 -51.44
CA THR A 147 7.69 -61.34 -51.38
C THR A 147 7.51 -62.01 -52.74
N GLY A 148 7.09 -61.26 -53.76
CA GLY A 148 6.79 -61.78 -55.10
C GLY A 148 7.90 -61.52 -56.11
N ILE A 149 7.65 -61.90 -57.36
CA ILE A 149 8.54 -61.64 -58.49
C ILE A 149 8.12 -60.31 -59.14
N PRO A 150 9.03 -59.33 -59.28
CA PRO A 150 8.72 -58.05 -59.91
C PRO A 150 8.42 -58.26 -61.40
N VAL A 151 7.27 -57.77 -61.84
CA VAL A 151 6.80 -57.86 -63.25
C VAL A 151 6.92 -56.51 -63.93
N ASN A 152 6.54 -55.43 -63.24
CA ASN A 152 6.56 -54.05 -63.73
C ASN A 152 5.93 -53.86 -65.13
N GLY A 153 4.90 -54.64 -65.46
CA GLY A 153 4.22 -54.61 -66.76
C GLY A 153 2.94 -53.78 -66.72
N ARG A 154 2.53 -53.17 -67.84
CA ARG A 154 1.20 -52.52 -67.92
C ARG A 154 0.10 -53.56 -67.79
N VAL A 155 -1.00 -53.20 -67.11
CA VAL A 155 -2.17 -54.09 -67.00
C VAL A 155 -2.75 -54.34 -68.40
N THR A 156 -2.79 -55.61 -68.80
CA THR A 156 -3.46 -56.15 -69.99
C THR A 156 -4.15 -57.46 -69.64
N SER A 157 -5.22 -57.81 -70.36
CA SER A 157 -5.97 -59.05 -70.09
C SER A 157 -5.08 -60.27 -70.35
N GLU A 158 -4.28 -60.19 -71.41
CA GLU A 158 -3.36 -61.24 -71.86
C GLU A 158 -2.26 -61.50 -70.84
N LEU A 159 -1.71 -60.45 -70.20
CA LEU A 159 -0.70 -60.59 -69.15
C LEU A 159 -1.28 -61.30 -67.92
N LEU A 160 -2.47 -60.89 -67.48
CA LEU A 160 -3.13 -61.51 -66.31
C LEU A 160 -3.49 -62.97 -66.59
N LEU A 161 -4.01 -63.28 -67.77
CA LEU A 161 -4.29 -64.65 -68.18
C LEU A 161 -3.02 -65.52 -68.22
N THR A 162 -1.91 -64.95 -68.67
CA THR A 162 -0.62 -65.66 -68.70
C THR A 162 -0.08 -65.90 -67.29
N ILE A 163 -0.17 -64.92 -66.40
CA ILE A 163 0.30 -65.04 -65.01
C ILE A 163 -0.47 -66.14 -64.26
N PHE A 164 -1.79 -66.21 -64.44
CA PHE A 164 -2.62 -67.21 -63.77
C PHE A 164 -2.74 -68.53 -64.52
N HIS A 165 -2.09 -68.69 -65.68
CA HIS A 165 -2.14 -69.95 -66.43
C HIS A 165 -1.52 -71.09 -65.62
N ASP A 166 -2.20 -72.23 -65.59
CA ASP A 166 -1.76 -73.42 -64.88
C ASP A 166 -0.35 -73.83 -65.33
N LYS A 167 0.51 -74.22 -64.38
CA LYS A 167 1.90 -74.64 -64.62
C LYS A 167 2.90 -73.52 -64.94
N THR A 168 2.54 -72.25 -64.77
CA THR A 168 3.52 -71.15 -64.82
C THR A 168 4.11 -70.88 -63.42
N PRO A 169 5.36 -70.44 -63.25
CA PRO A 169 5.88 -70.13 -61.91
C PRO A 169 5.16 -68.98 -61.17
N LEU A 170 4.41 -68.14 -61.90
CA LEU A 170 3.79 -66.92 -61.37
C LEU A 170 2.34 -67.11 -60.87
N HIS A 171 1.69 -68.23 -61.18
CA HIS A 171 0.28 -68.47 -60.83
C HIS A 171 0.03 -68.76 -59.34
N ASP A 172 1.09 -69.08 -58.59
CA ASP A 172 1.00 -69.42 -57.17
C ASP A 172 1.25 -68.18 -56.30
N GLY A 173 0.16 -67.51 -55.93
CA GLY A 173 0.19 -66.31 -55.10
C GLY A 173 -0.70 -65.19 -55.65
N ALA A 174 -0.52 -64.00 -55.10
CA ALA A 174 -1.25 -62.82 -55.50
C ALA A 174 -0.50 -61.99 -56.56
N VAL A 175 -1.27 -61.33 -57.40
CA VAL A 175 -0.79 -60.28 -58.31
C VAL A 175 -1.11 -58.93 -57.70
N ILE A 176 -0.11 -58.05 -57.59
CA ILE A 176 -0.29 -56.70 -57.02
C ILE A 176 -0.25 -55.68 -58.15
N ILE A 177 -1.32 -54.88 -58.23
CA ILE A 177 -1.52 -53.83 -59.23
C ILE A 177 -1.47 -52.48 -58.51
N ARG A 178 -0.55 -51.62 -58.94
CA ARG A 178 -0.40 -50.23 -58.51
C ARG A 178 -0.73 -49.33 -59.68
N GLY A 179 -1.82 -48.58 -59.57
CA GLY A 179 -2.29 -47.74 -60.67
C GLY A 179 -2.67 -48.57 -61.90
N ASP A 180 -1.98 -48.38 -63.03
CA ASP A 180 -2.14 -49.11 -64.29
C ASP A 180 -1.06 -50.17 -64.55
N GLN A 181 -0.25 -50.49 -63.54
CA GLN A 181 0.89 -51.39 -63.64
C GLN A 181 0.75 -52.60 -62.71
N VAL A 182 1.04 -53.78 -63.24
CA VAL A 182 1.30 -55.00 -62.46
C VAL A 182 2.72 -54.90 -61.91
N VAL A 183 2.85 -54.64 -60.61
CA VAL A 183 4.15 -54.42 -59.95
C VAL A 183 4.84 -55.75 -59.70
N ALA A 184 4.12 -56.72 -59.12
CA ALA A 184 4.65 -58.04 -58.80
C ALA A 184 3.57 -59.13 -58.93
N ALA A 185 4.01 -60.37 -59.13
CA ALA A 185 3.18 -61.57 -59.18
C ALA A 185 3.78 -62.67 -58.31
N GLY A 186 2.95 -63.64 -57.90
CA GLY A 186 3.36 -64.68 -56.94
C GLY A 186 3.62 -64.15 -55.53
N CYS A 187 3.00 -63.02 -55.15
CA CYS A 187 3.15 -62.43 -53.83
C CYS A 187 2.44 -63.26 -52.75
N VAL A 188 3.07 -63.42 -51.59
CA VAL A 188 2.51 -64.14 -50.46
C VAL A 188 1.72 -63.18 -49.57
N LEU A 189 0.41 -63.39 -49.45
CA LEU A 189 -0.44 -62.56 -48.59
C LEU A 189 -0.62 -63.18 -47.19
N PRO A 190 -0.80 -62.36 -46.14
CA PRO A 190 -1.14 -62.86 -44.80
C PRO A 190 -2.52 -63.54 -44.81
N LEU A 191 -2.64 -64.66 -44.09
CA LEU A 191 -3.91 -65.37 -43.93
C LEU A 191 -4.70 -64.80 -42.75
N THR A 192 -6.02 -64.66 -42.90
CA THR A 192 -6.87 -64.31 -41.75
C THR A 192 -6.91 -65.43 -40.69
N GLU A 193 -6.91 -65.00 -39.43
CA GLU A 193 -7.12 -65.85 -38.25
C GLU A 193 -8.61 -66.02 -37.91
N LYS A 194 -9.50 -65.20 -38.50
CA LYS A 194 -10.94 -65.32 -38.27
C LYS A 194 -11.49 -66.60 -38.90
N ALA A 195 -12.36 -67.29 -38.17
CA ALA A 195 -13.09 -68.44 -38.68
C ALA A 195 -14.03 -68.01 -39.83
N MET A 196 -13.63 -68.31 -41.07
CA MET A 196 -14.43 -68.01 -42.26
C MET A 196 -15.42 -69.14 -42.55
N ASN A 197 -16.56 -69.10 -41.89
CA ASN A 197 -17.66 -70.05 -42.09
C ASN A 197 -18.85 -69.33 -42.74
N GLY A 198 -18.93 -69.39 -44.07
CA GLY A 198 -20.08 -68.86 -44.82
C GLY A 198 -20.98 -70.01 -45.24
N ARG A 199 -22.24 -70.03 -44.76
CA ARG A 199 -23.38 -70.79 -45.31
C ARG A 199 -23.01 -72.20 -45.86
N GLY A 200 -22.30 -73.00 -45.07
CA GLY A 200 -21.95 -74.40 -45.41
C GLY A 200 -20.85 -74.62 -46.46
N ARG A 201 -20.09 -73.60 -46.88
CA ARG A 201 -18.97 -73.72 -47.83
C ARG A 201 -17.62 -73.50 -47.15
N ARG A 202 -16.64 -74.35 -47.50
CA ARG A 202 -15.24 -74.23 -47.06
C ARG A 202 -14.50 -73.35 -48.06
N TYR A 203 -14.06 -72.17 -47.63
CA TYR A 203 -13.29 -71.27 -48.48
C TYR A 203 -11.82 -71.72 -48.60
N GLY A 204 -11.28 -71.66 -49.81
CA GLY A 204 -9.88 -72.02 -50.09
C GLY A 204 -8.85 -71.03 -49.52
N THR A 205 -7.58 -71.36 -49.64
CA THR A 205 -6.45 -70.57 -49.14
C THR A 205 -6.41 -69.16 -49.74
N ARG A 206 -6.70 -68.98 -51.04
CA ARG A 206 -6.78 -67.67 -51.71
C ARG A 206 -7.81 -66.73 -51.08
N HIS A 207 -8.96 -67.25 -50.66
CA HIS A 207 -9.99 -66.43 -49.97
C HIS A 207 -9.51 -65.99 -48.59
N ARG A 208 -8.83 -66.90 -47.85
CA ARG A 208 -8.22 -66.57 -46.55
C ARG A 208 -7.12 -65.53 -46.65
N ALA A 209 -6.33 -65.62 -47.71
CA ALA A 209 -5.25 -64.68 -48.03
C ALA A 209 -5.80 -63.30 -48.41
N ALA A 210 -6.85 -63.25 -49.24
CA ALA A 210 -7.54 -62.02 -49.59
C ALA A 210 -8.16 -61.31 -48.37
N MET A 211 -8.83 -62.08 -47.51
CA MET A 211 -9.42 -61.54 -46.29
C MET A 211 -8.34 -61.00 -45.35
N GLY A 212 -7.27 -61.76 -45.11
CA GLY A 212 -6.17 -61.34 -44.24
C GLY A 212 -5.47 -60.08 -44.75
N MET A 213 -5.32 -59.94 -46.07
CA MET A 213 -4.80 -58.73 -46.69
C MET A 213 -5.75 -57.53 -46.49
N SER A 214 -7.06 -57.70 -46.72
CA SER A 214 -8.03 -56.60 -46.54
C SER A 214 -8.27 -56.18 -45.09
N GLU A 215 -7.78 -56.96 -44.11
CA GLU A 215 -7.80 -56.58 -42.69
C GLU A 215 -6.64 -55.65 -42.32
N GLN A 216 -5.58 -55.66 -43.13
CA GLN A 216 -4.34 -54.92 -42.88
C GLN A 216 -4.15 -53.75 -43.85
N SER A 217 -4.90 -53.69 -44.93
CA SER A 217 -4.87 -52.59 -45.90
C SER A 217 -6.27 -52.24 -46.42
N ASP A 218 -6.36 -51.08 -47.06
CA ASP A 218 -7.53 -50.58 -47.78
C ASP A 218 -7.62 -51.09 -49.23
N ALA A 219 -6.79 -52.08 -49.59
CA ALA A 219 -6.74 -52.64 -50.93
C ALA A 219 -8.04 -53.37 -51.31
N LEU A 220 -8.41 -53.29 -52.59
CA LEU A 220 -9.47 -54.12 -53.15
C LEU A 220 -8.85 -55.41 -53.68
N ILE A 221 -9.23 -56.55 -53.12
CA ILE A 221 -8.73 -57.85 -53.57
C ILE A 221 -9.84 -58.61 -54.29
N LEU A 222 -9.56 -59.04 -55.52
CA LEU A 222 -10.44 -59.79 -56.41
C LEU A 222 -9.98 -61.25 -56.45
N ILE A 223 -10.94 -62.16 -56.37
CA ILE A 223 -10.70 -63.59 -56.24
C ILE A 223 -11.53 -64.32 -57.31
N VAL A 224 -10.90 -65.24 -58.03
CA VAL A 224 -11.60 -66.22 -58.87
C VAL A 224 -11.34 -67.61 -58.30
N SER A 225 -12.41 -68.35 -58.02
CA SER A 225 -12.34 -69.70 -57.45
C SER A 225 -11.91 -70.73 -58.51
N GLU A 226 -10.86 -71.51 -58.25
CA GLU A 226 -10.43 -72.61 -59.14
C GLU A 226 -11.40 -73.81 -59.12
N GLU A 227 -12.15 -73.99 -58.04
CA GLU A 227 -13.10 -75.10 -57.91
C GLU A 227 -14.42 -74.78 -58.62
N THR A 228 -14.88 -73.53 -58.52
CA THR A 228 -16.24 -73.16 -58.92
C THR A 228 -16.31 -72.13 -60.04
N GLY A 229 -15.22 -71.44 -60.36
CA GLY A 229 -15.20 -70.29 -61.29
C GLY A 229 -15.89 -69.04 -60.76
N HIS A 230 -16.35 -69.03 -59.50
CA HIS A 230 -17.07 -67.88 -58.94
C HIS A 230 -16.12 -66.72 -58.64
N ILE A 231 -16.55 -65.51 -58.97
CA ILE A 231 -15.85 -64.27 -58.63
C ILE A 231 -16.28 -63.84 -57.22
N SER A 232 -15.30 -63.43 -56.42
CA SER A 232 -15.50 -62.85 -55.09
C SER A 232 -14.57 -61.66 -54.92
N TYR A 233 -14.86 -60.77 -53.98
CA TYR A 233 -13.92 -59.71 -53.61
C TYR A 233 -13.88 -59.50 -52.09
N THR A 234 -12.77 -58.95 -51.60
CA THR A 234 -12.62 -58.52 -50.21
C THR A 234 -12.18 -57.07 -50.15
N ARG A 235 -12.81 -56.31 -49.26
CA ARG A 235 -12.45 -54.93 -48.93
C ARG A 235 -12.85 -54.64 -47.49
N ASP A 236 -12.06 -53.85 -46.77
CA ASP A 236 -12.31 -53.44 -45.39
C ASP A 236 -12.64 -54.60 -44.44
N GLY A 237 -11.92 -55.73 -44.60
CA GLY A 237 -12.12 -56.92 -43.79
C GLY A 237 -13.49 -57.59 -43.98
N ARG A 238 -14.10 -57.49 -45.17
CA ARG A 238 -15.36 -58.18 -45.52
C ARG A 238 -15.22 -58.94 -46.82
N LEU A 239 -15.64 -60.21 -46.82
CA LEU A 239 -15.70 -61.06 -48.01
C LEU A 239 -17.09 -61.01 -48.65
N HIS A 240 -17.14 -60.59 -49.90
CA HIS A 240 -18.31 -60.63 -50.75
C HIS A 240 -18.17 -61.78 -51.75
N SER A 241 -18.84 -62.90 -51.45
CA SER A 241 -18.74 -64.12 -52.25
C SER A 241 -19.76 -64.19 -53.38
N ASN A 242 -19.38 -64.83 -54.50
CA ASN A 242 -20.26 -65.15 -55.62
C ASN A 242 -20.98 -63.92 -56.19
N VAL A 243 -20.18 -62.94 -56.60
CA VAL A 243 -20.66 -61.71 -57.25
C VAL A 243 -20.70 -61.90 -58.76
N ASP A 244 -21.63 -61.22 -59.44
CA ASP A 244 -21.63 -61.17 -60.89
C ASP A 244 -20.51 -60.23 -61.42
N LEU A 245 -20.20 -60.36 -62.71
CA LEU A 245 -19.14 -59.56 -63.34
C LEU A 245 -19.46 -58.06 -63.31
N GLN A 246 -20.75 -57.69 -63.38
CA GLN A 246 -21.17 -56.29 -63.32
C GLN A 246 -20.91 -55.68 -61.94
N THR A 247 -21.23 -56.39 -60.86
CA THR A 247 -20.93 -55.96 -59.49
C THR A 247 -19.43 -55.87 -59.28
N ALA A 248 -18.65 -56.86 -59.73
CA ALA A 248 -17.19 -56.81 -59.65
C ALA A 248 -16.62 -55.57 -60.38
N ARG A 249 -17.11 -55.29 -61.59
CA ARG A 249 -16.72 -54.11 -62.37
C ARG A 249 -17.09 -52.80 -61.65
N GLN A 250 -18.30 -52.72 -61.09
CA GLN A 250 -18.74 -51.56 -60.32
C GLN A 250 -17.84 -51.32 -59.11
N GLN A 251 -17.48 -52.38 -58.37
CA GLN A 251 -16.60 -52.25 -57.20
C GLN A 251 -15.19 -51.80 -57.57
N ILE A 252 -14.65 -52.24 -58.72
CA ILE A 252 -13.38 -51.72 -59.23
C ILE A 252 -13.51 -50.24 -59.59
N ALA A 253 -14.63 -49.83 -60.22
CA ALA A 253 -14.89 -48.43 -60.53
C ALA A 253 -14.98 -47.58 -59.25
N ASP A 254 -15.75 -48.03 -58.26
CA ASP A 254 -15.93 -47.37 -56.96
C ASP A 254 -14.59 -47.24 -56.21
N PHE A 255 -13.70 -48.23 -56.35
CA PHE A 255 -12.36 -48.20 -55.78
C PHE A 255 -11.47 -47.10 -56.38
N TYR A 256 -11.44 -46.96 -57.71
CA TYR A 256 -10.57 -45.97 -58.37
C TYR A 256 -11.14 -44.55 -58.38
N THR A 257 -12.46 -44.40 -58.52
CA THR A 257 -13.11 -43.09 -58.62
C THR A 257 -13.37 -42.45 -57.26
N GLY A 258 -13.49 -43.25 -56.20
CA GLY A 258 -13.96 -42.81 -54.90
C GLY A 258 -15.39 -42.28 -54.99
N GLU A 259 -16.21 -42.44 -53.95
CA GLU A 259 -17.54 -41.83 -53.96
C GLU A 259 -17.42 -40.32 -54.25
N ALA A 260 -18.00 -39.88 -55.37
CA ALA A 260 -17.97 -38.51 -55.86
C ALA A 260 -18.74 -37.50 -54.97
N ASN A 261 -18.96 -37.82 -53.67
CA ASN A 261 -19.89 -37.04 -52.85
C ASN A 261 -19.62 -37.10 -51.33
N GLU A 262 -18.39 -36.83 -50.88
CA GLU A 262 -18.15 -36.44 -49.47
C GLU A 262 -17.40 -35.10 -49.35
N PRO A 263 -17.90 -34.15 -48.52
CA PRO A 263 -17.33 -32.83 -48.38
C PRO A 263 -16.07 -32.82 -47.51
N ASN A 264 -15.21 -31.83 -47.77
CA ASN A 264 -13.92 -31.58 -47.10
C ASN A 264 -13.99 -31.75 -45.57
N ILE A 265 -13.13 -32.64 -45.07
CA ILE A 265 -12.94 -33.04 -43.67
C ILE A 265 -12.49 -31.88 -42.75
N LEU A 266 -11.95 -30.80 -43.31
CA LEU A 266 -11.41 -29.66 -42.57
C LEU A 266 -12.31 -28.43 -42.51
N THR A 267 -13.51 -28.53 -43.08
CA THR A 267 -14.56 -27.52 -42.83
C THR A 267 -15.38 -27.93 -41.61
N PHE A 268 -15.79 -26.96 -40.78
CA PHE A 268 -16.67 -27.19 -39.61
C PHE A 268 -17.91 -28.03 -39.98
N SER A 269 -18.43 -27.84 -41.20
CA SER A 269 -19.51 -28.65 -41.80
C SER A 269 -19.17 -30.14 -41.96
N GLY A 270 -17.93 -30.49 -42.35
CA GLY A 270 -17.48 -31.88 -42.52
C GLY A 270 -17.31 -32.64 -41.20
N ILE A 271 -16.86 -31.96 -40.14
CA ILE A 271 -16.79 -32.52 -38.78
C ILE A 271 -18.21 -32.77 -38.24
N ILE A 272 -19.11 -31.80 -38.41
CA ILE A 272 -20.53 -31.92 -38.01
C ILE A 272 -21.23 -33.02 -38.82
N HIS A 273 -20.96 -33.14 -40.12
CA HIS A 273 -21.54 -34.16 -40.99
C HIS A 273 -21.09 -35.57 -40.58
N ASN A 274 -19.81 -35.76 -40.24
CA ASN A 274 -19.29 -37.04 -39.77
C ASN A 274 -19.79 -37.43 -38.37
N LEU A 275 -19.97 -36.47 -37.47
CA LEU A 275 -20.67 -36.69 -36.19
C LEU A 275 -22.12 -37.13 -36.42
N LYS A 276 -22.82 -36.49 -37.36
CA LYS A 276 -24.20 -36.84 -37.74
C LYS A 276 -24.29 -38.20 -38.44
N LYS A 277 -23.28 -38.57 -39.26
CA LYS A 277 -23.17 -39.87 -39.95
C LYS A 277 -22.89 -41.00 -38.96
N SER A 278 -21.98 -40.81 -38.00
CA SER A 278 -21.76 -41.75 -36.88
C SER A 278 -23.03 -41.95 -36.05
N TYR A 279 -23.80 -40.89 -35.80
CA TYR A 279 -25.08 -41.00 -35.09
C TYR A 279 -26.15 -41.77 -35.90
N ARG A 280 -26.16 -41.63 -37.24
CA ARG A 280 -27.14 -42.29 -38.12
C ARG A 280 -26.79 -43.75 -38.43
N GLN A 281 -25.51 -44.09 -38.61
CA GLN A 281 -25.04 -45.47 -38.85
C GLN A 281 -25.09 -46.34 -37.60
N SER A 282 -24.97 -45.76 -36.40
CA SER A 282 -25.14 -46.48 -35.13
C SER A 282 -26.55 -47.07 -34.93
N LYS A 283 -27.53 -46.72 -35.78
CA LYS A 283 -28.91 -47.22 -35.71
C LYS A 283 -29.14 -48.47 -36.58
N GLN A 284 -28.15 -48.94 -37.36
CA GLN A 284 -28.31 -50.06 -38.31
C GLN A 284 -27.55 -51.36 -37.94
N THR A 285 -26.76 -51.35 -36.87
CA THR A 285 -26.22 -52.57 -36.24
C THR A 285 -27.09 -53.00 -35.05
N ILE A 286 -27.41 -54.30 -34.93
CA ILE A 286 -28.28 -54.89 -33.89
C ILE A 286 -27.65 -54.84 -32.48
N THR A 287 -26.50 -54.21 -32.31
CA THR A 287 -25.99 -53.74 -31.01
C THR A 287 -26.06 -52.22 -31.01
N GLY A 288 -26.88 -51.66 -30.11
CA GLY A 288 -27.19 -50.23 -30.04
C GLY A 288 -25.97 -49.31 -29.88
N PRO A 289 -26.15 -47.99 -30.00
CA PRO A 289 -25.06 -47.02 -29.85
C PRO A 289 -24.35 -47.23 -28.52
N ASP A 290 -23.03 -47.39 -28.52
CA ASP A 290 -22.23 -47.31 -27.29
C ASP A 290 -22.12 -45.85 -26.83
N TRP A 291 -23.26 -45.21 -26.55
CA TRP A 291 -23.36 -43.87 -25.98
C TRP A 291 -22.54 -43.75 -24.68
N LYS A 292 -22.37 -44.87 -23.98
CA LYS A 292 -21.51 -45.01 -22.81
C LYS A 292 -20.04 -44.66 -23.11
N HIS A 293 -19.50 -45.07 -24.27
CA HIS A 293 -18.12 -44.76 -24.63
C HIS A 293 -17.93 -43.28 -24.98
N THR A 294 -18.90 -42.66 -25.68
CA THR A 294 -18.84 -41.23 -26.00
C THR A 294 -18.99 -40.37 -24.76
N LEU A 295 -19.94 -40.70 -23.87
CA LEU A 295 -20.10 -40.02 -22.59
C LEU A 295 -18.89 -40.21 -21.67
N PHE A 296 -18.32 -41.41 -21.61
CA PHE A 296 -17.10 -41.66 -20.85
C PHE A 296 -15.92 -40.83 -21.39
N THR A 297 -15.78 -40.74 -22.72
CA THR A 297 -14.73 -39.91 -23.35
C THR A 297 -14.92 -38.44 -23.02
N LEU A 298 -16.17 -37.94 -23.05
CA LEU A 298 -16.50 -36.57 -22.67
C LEU A 298 -16.21 -36.30 -21.19
N PHE A 299 -16.55 -37.24 -20.31
CA PHE A 299 -16.26 -37.14 -18.88
C PHE A 299 -14.75 -37.07 -18.62
N VAL A 300 -13.96 -37.95 -19.24
CA VAL A 300 -12.50 -37.93 -19.13
C VAL A 300 -11.92 -36.63 -19.69
N ALA A 301 -12.45 -36.13 -20.82
CA ALA A 301 -12.05 -34.85 -21.37
C ALA A 301 -12.33 -33.67 -20.43
N LEU A 302 -13.50 -33.66 -19.79
CA LEU A 302 -13.88 -32.64 -18.82
C LEU A 302 -12.97 -32.66 -17.58
N VAL A 303 -12.64 -33.85 -17.07
CA VAL A 303 -11.72 -33.99 -15.92
C VAL A 303 -10.31 -33.52 -16.30
N LEU A 304 -9.79 -33.91 -17.47
CA LEU A 304 -8.51 -33.42 -17.99
C LEU A 304 -8.51 -31.89 -18.15
N ALA A 305 -9.58 -31.34 -18.73
CA ALA A 305 -9.71 -29.90 -18.89
C ALA A 305 -9.75 -29.17 -17.55
N LEU A 306 -10.55 -29.64 -16.58
CA LEU A 306 -10.69 -29.01 -15.28
C LEU A 306 -9.38 -29.08 -14.48
N THR A 307 -8.67 -30.20 -14.52
CA THR A 307 -7.35 -30.33 -13.88
C THR A 307 -6.30 -29.42 -14.52
N ALA A 308 -6.22 -29.39 -15.85
CA ALA A 308 -5.30 -28.50 -16.57
C ALA A 308 -5.62 -27.02 -16.31
N TRP A 309 -6.90 -26.66 -16.41
CA TRP A 309 -7.40 -25.30 -16.14
C TRP A 309 -7.08 -24.86 -14.71
N ALA A 310 -7.38 -25.70 -13.71
CA ALA A 310 -7.07 -25.42 -12.31
C ALA A 310 -5.56 -25.26 -12.06
N PHE A 311 -4.75 -26.14 -12.65
CA PHE A 311 -3.28 -26.07 -12.54
C PHE A 311 -2.73 -24.78 -13.16
N VAL A 312 -3.19 -24.41 -14.35
CA VAL A 312 -2.74 -23.19 -15.04
C VAL A 312 -3.16 -21.95 -14.26
N ILE A 313 -4.42 -21.85 -13.82
CA ILE A 313 -4.90 -20.70 -13.05
C ILE A 313 -4.17 -20.56 -11.72
N GLN A 314 -3.91 -21.67 -11.02
CA GLN A 314 -3.17 -21.63 -9.76
C GLN A 314 -1.75 -21.07 -9.93
N GLN A 315 -1.14 -21.25 -11.10
CA GLN A 315 0.19 -20.73 -11.43
C GLN A 315 0.15 -19.28 -11.92
N THR A 316 -0.83 -18.93 -12.76
CA THR A 316 -0.87 -17.61 -13.42
C THR A 316 -1.55 -16.53 -12.59
N ASN A 317 -2.54 -16.90 -11.79
CA ASN A 317 -3.29 -16.00 -10.94
C ASN A 317 -3.68 -16.75 -9.67
N PRO A 318 -2.78 -16.91 -8.67
CA PRO A 318 -3.07 -17.64 -7.44
C PRO A 318 -4.16 -16.94 -6.61
N THR A 319 -4.84 -17.72 -5.77
CA THR A 319 -5.79 -17.20 -4.77
C THR A 319 -5.01 -16.74 -3.55
N GLU A 320 -5.22 -15.50 -3.14
CA GLU A 320 -4.51 -14.79 -2.07
C GLU A 320 -5.49 -14.46 -0.93
N ARG A 321 -4.96 -14.28 0.29
CA ARG A 321 -5.75 -13.98 1.50
C ARG A 321 -5.22 -12.74 2.24
N PRO A 322 -5.20 -11.58 1.57
CA PRO A 322 -4.72 -10.33 2.17
C PRO A 322 -5.54 -9.92 3.40
N VAL A 323 -4.88 -9.18 4.29
CA VAL A 323 -5.52 -8.50 5.42
C VAL A 323 -5.54 -7.01 5.10
N TYR A 324 -6.72 -6.41 5.17
CA TYR A 324 -6.94 -4.98 4.98
C TYR A 324 -7.16 -4.35 6.35
N GLU A 325 -6.21 -3.54 6.79
CA GLU A 325 -6.28 -2.75 8.02
C GLU A 325 -6.91 -1.38 7.74
N GLY A 326 -7.51 -0.77 8.76
CA GLY A 326 -8.05 0.59 8.66
C GLY A 326 -9.40 0.70 7.95
N VAL A 327 -10.19 -0.40 7.87
CA VAL A 327 -11.54 -0.35 7.31
C VAL A 327 -12.45 0.42 8.26
N ALA A 328 -13.04 1.52 7.79
CA ALA A 328 -13.87 2.41 8.61
C ALA A 328 -15.16 1.71 9.07
N LEU A 329 -15.40 1.69 10.38
CA LEU A 329 -16.60 1.13 11.00
C LEU A 329 -17.67 2.20 11.15
N ARG A 330 -18.86 1.96 10.59
CA ARG A 330 -20.02 2.84 10.73
C ARG A 330 -21.01 2.26 11.73
N LEU A 331 -21.39 3.08 12.73
CA LEU A 331 -22.47 2.75 13.65
C LEU A 331 -23.78 3.29 13.06
N GLU A 332 -24.73 2.41 12.78
CA GLU A 332 -26.01 2.78 12.16
C GLU A 332 -27.19 2.51 13.09
N ASN A 333 -28.29 3.26 12.90
CA ASN A 333 -29.55 3.11 13.62
C ASN A 333 -29.47 3.33 15.14
N LEU A 334 -28.67 4.29 15.60
CA LEU A 334 -28.71 4.73 17.00
C LEU A 334 -30.05 5.45 17.28
N PRO A 335 -30.86 5.01 18.26
CA PRO A 335 -32.08 5.71 18.64
C PRO A 335 -31.80 7.12 19.19
N ASP A 336 -32.62 8.12 18.84
CA ASP A 336 -32.45 9.53 19.26
C ASP A 336 -32.43 9.74 20.79
N ASN A 337 -33.01 8.80 21.54
CA ASN A 337 -33.08 8.82 22.99
C ASN A 337 -31.86 8.16 23.67
N LEU A 338 -30.88 7.66 22.92
CA LEU A 338 -29.68 7.01 23.44
C LEU A 338 -28.41 7.74 22.97
N VAL A 339 -27.37 7.65 23.78
CA VAL A 339 -26.03 8.17 23.49
C VAL A 339 -24.98 7.14 23.88
N ILE A 340 -23.87 7.12 23.14
CA ILE A 340 -22.75 6.19 23.35
C ILE A 340 -21.81 6.78 24.42
N MET A 341 -21.50 5.98 25.44
CA MET A 341 -20.69 6.36 26.60
C MET A 341 -19.21 5.96 26.49
N ASN A 342 -18.92 4.89 25.75
CA ASN A 342 -17.57 4.39 25.55
C ASN A 342 -17.01 4.83 24.19
N ASN A 343 -15.74 4.52 23.93
CA ASN A 343 -15.10 4.79 22.65
C ASN A 343 -14.92 3.48 21.86
N PRO A 344 -15.92 3.03 21.07
CA PRO A 344 -15.76 1.85 20.21
C PRO A 344 -14.71 2.11 19.12
N PRO A 345 -14.05 1.06 18.60
CA PRO A 345 -13.02 1.23 17.58
C PRO A 345 -13.60 1.83 16.29
N GLU A 346 -12.98 2.90 15.78
CA GLU A 346 -13.39 3.54 14.52
C GLU A 346 -12.98 2.74 13.27
N THR A 347 -12.02 1.82 13.42
CA THR A 347 -11.52 0.98 12.32
C THR A 347 -11.43 -0.48 12.72
N ILE A 348 -11.54 -1.35 11.72
CA ILE A 348 -11.40 -2.80 11.87
C ILE A 348 -10.42 -3.36 10.85
N SER A 349 -10.06 -4.62 11.04
CA SER A 349 -9.30 -5.40 10.06
C SER A 349 -10.19 -6.44 9.39
N VAL A 350 -10.07 -6.55 8.06
CA VAL A 350 -10.84 -7.49 7.25
C VAL A 350 -9.87 -8.38 6.49
N GLN A 351 -9.95 -9.67 6.73
CA GLN A 351 -9.27 -10.67 5.91
C GLN A 351 -10.24 -11.12 4.81
N ALA A 352 -9.83 -10.92 3.56
CA ALA A 352 -10.60 -11.31 2.40
C ALA A 352 -9.82 -12.30 1.53
N GLN A 353 -10.54 -13.19 0.86
CA GLN A 353 -10.03 -14.10 -0.15
C GLN A 353 -10.29 -13.49 -1.53
N THR A 354 -9.23 -13.37 -2.33
CA THR A 354 -9.27 -12.78 -3.67
C THR A 354 -8.22 -13.40 -4.58
N THR A 355 -8.07 -12.89 -5.81
CA THR A 355 -7.07 -13.34 -6.78
C THR A 355 -5.90 -12.36 -6.82
N ALA A 356 -4.68 -12.83 -7.12
CA ALA A 356 -3.50 -11.99 -7.22
C ALA A 356 -3.66 -10.83 -8.21
N GLN A 357 -4.43 -11.03 -9.28
CA GLN A 357 -4.75 -9.99 -10.26
C GLN A 357 -5.65 -8.87 -9.71
N MET A 358 -6.48 -9.18 -8.70
CA MET A 358 -7.41 -8.22 -8.08
C MET A 358 -6.78 -7.45 -6.91
N LEU A 359 -5.63 -7.87 -6.41
CA LEU A 359 -4.93 -7.19 -5.31
C LEU A 359 -4.70 -5.69 -5.55
N PRO A 360 -4.24 -5.23 -6.74
CA PRO A 360 -3.96 -3.81 -6.96
C PRO A 360 -5.20 -2.92 -6.98
N SER A 361 -6.38 -3.50 -7.15
CA SER A 361 -7.66 -2.77 -7.20
C SER A 361 -8.43 -2.79 -5.87
N LEU A 362 -7.86 -3.40 -4.84
CA LEU A 362 -8.51 -3.57 -3.53
C LEU A 362 -7.77 -2.76 -2.46
N ASP A 363 -8.53 -1.98 -1.72
CA ASP A 363 -8.08 -1.14 -0.61
C ASP A 363 -9.08 -1.23 0.57
N SER A 364 -8.81 -0.48 1.66
CA SER A 364 -9.70 -0.43 2.83
C SER A 364 -11.10 0.09 2.48
N ASP A 365 -11.23 0.95 1.47
CA ASP A 365 -12.48 1.60 1.06
C ASP A 365 -13.38 0.67 0.22
N SER A 366 -12.81 -0.44 -0.27
CA SER A 366 -13.52 -1.51 -0.99
C SER A 366 -14.45 -2.35 -0.09
N PHE A 367 -14.40 -2.12 1.23
CA PHE A 367 -15.17 -2.83 2.24
C PHE A 367 -16.06 -1.85 3.02
N GLN A 368 -17.32 -2.25 3.25
CA GLN A 368 -18.25 -1.48 4.08
C GLN A 368 -18.52 -2.26 5.36
N ALA A 369 -18.04 -1.73 6.48
CA ALA A 369 -18.26 -2.30 7.80
C ALA A 369 -19.34 -1.51 8.55
N VAL A 370 -20.39 -2.20 8.98
CA VAL A 370 -21.53 -1.61 9.68
C VAL A 370 -21.81 -2.41 10.95
N ALA A 371 -22.03 -1.71 12.06
CA ALA A 371 -22.58 -2.27 13.29
C ALA A 371 -23.91 -1.57 13.60
N SER A 372 -25.00 -2.33 13.62
CA SER A 372 -26.33 -1.77 13.86
C SER A 372 -26.64 -1.69 15.34
N LEU A 373 -27.09 -0.51 15.78
CA LEU A 373 -27.49 -0.22 17.15
C LEU A 373 -29.01 -0.20 17.35
N ALA A 374 -29.76 -0.71 16.37
CA ALA A 374 -31.22 -0.74 16.40
C ALA A 374 -31.73 -1.63 17.56
N ASP A 375 -32.79 -1.15 18.23
CA ASP A 375 -33.52 -1.89 19.28
C ASP A 375 -32.67 -2.35 20.49
N LEU A 376 -31.50 -1.73 20.71
CA LEU A 376 -30.64 -2.07 21.84
C LEU A 376 -31.10 -1.36 23.13
N PRO A 377 -31.19 -2.08 24.26
CA PRO A 377 -31.49 -1.46 25.56
C PRO A 377 -30.27 -0.71 26.12
N PRO A 378 -30.46 0.25 27.04
CA PRO A 378 -29.36 0.92 27.72
C PRO A 378 -28.51 -0.08 28.52
N GLY A 379 -27.20 0.20 28.65
CA GLY A 379 -26.19 -0.63 29.28
C GLY A 379 -25.07 -1.04 28.32
N LEU A 380 -24.18 -1.92 28.80
CA LEU A 380 -23.09 -2.49 28.00
C LEU A 380 -23.64 -3.56 27.05
N GLN A 381 -23.59 -3.30 25.74
CA GLN A 381 -24.04 -4.18 24.68
C GLN A 381 -22.87 -4.69 23.83
N GLN A 382 -23.04 -5.90 23.30
CA GLN A 382 -22.12 -6.50 22.33
C GLN A 382 -22.80 -6.51 20.97
N VAL A 383 -22.19 -5.86 19.98
CA VAL A 383 -22.75 -5.68 18.65
C VAL A 383 -21.85 -6.36 17.63
N GLU A 384 -22.44 -7.22 16.81
CA GLU A 384 -21.72 -7.89 15.72
C GLU A 384 -21.44 -6.91 14.57
N VAL A 385 -20.23 -6.99 14.02
CA VAL A 385 -19.81 -6.17 12.88
C VAL A 385 -20.11 -6.93 11.59
N LEU A 386 -21.01 -6.36 10.78
CA LEU A 386 -21.35 -6.88 9.46
C LEU A 386 -20.50 -6.17 8.42
N VAL A 387 -19.69 -6.94 7.69
CA VAL A 387 -18.87 -6.42 6.59
C VAL A 387 -19.44 -6.91 5.27
N SER A 388 -19.58 -5.99 4.33
CA SER A 388 -20.04 -6.28 2.96
C SER A 388 -19.08 -5.69 1.93
N THR A 389 -19.06 -6.28 0.74
CA THR A 389 -18.32 -5.77 -0.42
C THR A 389 -19.20 -5.87 -1.66
N ASN A 390 -19.05 -4.94 -2.60
CA ASN A 390 -19.77 -4.94 -3.88
C ASN A 390 -19.05 -5.75 -4.97
N LEU A 391 -17.89 -6.33 -4.66
CA LEU A 391 -17.07 -7.05 -5.63
C LEU A 391 -17.39 -8.56 -5.57
N PRO A 392 -17.94 -9.16 -6.64
CA PRO A 392 -18.31 -10.58 -6.64
C PRO A 392 -17.11 -11.53 -6.62
N GLN A 393 -15.91 -11.02 -6.92
CA GLN A 393 -14.65 -11.77 -6.95
C GLN A 393 -13.90 -11.72 -5.60
N VAL A 394 -14.56 -11.28 -4.53
CA VAL A 394 -13.99 -11.13 -3.20
C VAL A 394 -14.90 -11.81 -2.18
N GLU A 395 -14.34 -12.68 -1.36
CA GLU A 395 -15.06 -13.36 -0.28
C GLU A 395 -14.47 -12.95 1.08
N ILE A 396 -15.30 -12.49 2.01
CA ILE A 396 -14.85 -12.07 3.34
C ILE A 396 -14.65 -13.32 4.19
N MET A 397 -13.43 -13.54 4.67
CA MET A 397 -13.06 -14.72 5.44
C MET A 397 -13.18 -14.50 6.94
N ARG A 398 -12.66 -13.36 7.41
CA ARG A 398 -12.57 -13.04 8.84
C ARG A 398 -12.62 -11.53 9.04
N VAL A 399 -13.28 -11.12 10.10
CA VAL A 399 -13.37 -9.73 10.54
C VAL A 399 -12.86 -9.65 11.97
N GLU A 400 -11.98 -8.70 12.26
CA GLU A 400 -11.39 -8.55 13.59
C GLU A 400 -11.34 -7.06 14.01
N PRO A 401 -12.01 -6.69 15.12
CA PRO A 401 -12.89 -7.53 15.95
C PRO A 401 -14.23 -7.85 15.26
N ALA A 402 -14.73 -9.07 15.44
CA ALA A 402 -16.05 -9.47 14.94
C ALA A 402 -17.22 -8.91 15.77
N VAL A 403 -16.93 -8.56 17.03
CA VAL A 403 -17.89 -8.02 17.99
C VAL A 403 -17.27 -6.80 18.65
N ILE A 404 -18.01 -5.69 18.67
CA ILE A 404 -17.64 -4.48 19.40
C ILE A 404 -18.45 -4.37 20.68
N SER A 405 -17.87 -3.74 21.70
CA SER A 405 -18.61 -3.35 22.91
C SER A 405 -19.05 -1.91 22.78
N VAL A 406 -20.34 -1.66 22.99
CA VAL A 406 -20.94 -0.32 22.96
C VAL A 406 -21.73 -0.13 24.25
N GLU A 407 -21.40 0.91 25.00
CA GLU A 407 -22.12 1.27 26.22
C GLU A 407 -23.13 2.36 25.89
N LEU A 408 -24.42 2.04 26.03
CA LEU A 408 -25.52 2.94 25.69
C LEU A 408 -26.15 3.50 26.96
N ALA A 409 -26.41 4.80 26.99
CA ALA A 409 -27.14 5.45 28.07
C ALA A 409 -28.29 6.27 27.50
N GLU A 410 -29.38 6.40 28.26
CA GLU A 410 -30.48 7.31 27.92
C GLU A 410 -29.98 8.74 27.88
N ASN A 411 -30.31 9.47 26.82
CA ASN A 411 -30.05 10.90 26.70
C ASN A 411 -31.19 11.67 27.36
N ILE A 412 -30.91 12.38 28.45
CA ILE A 412 -31.90 13.15 29.21
C ILE A 412 -31.50 14.62 29.29
N SER A 413 -32.50 15.49 29.48
CA SER A 413 -32.30 16.92 29.71
C SER A 413 -32.91 17.31 31.05
N LYS A 414 -32.14 17.99 31.90
CA LYS A 414 -32.59 18.55 33.18
C LYS A 414 -32.26 20.04 33.26
N MET A 415 -33.14 20.81 33.87
CA MET A 415 -32.94 22.24 34.07
C MET A 415 -32.29 22.49 35.42
N PHE A 416 -31.22 23.29 35.43
CA PHE A 416 -30.46 23.66 36.62
C PHE A 416 -30.43 25.19 36.78
N PRO A 417 -30.51 25.72 38.01
CA PRO A 417 -30.28 27.13 38.26
C PRO A 417 -28.79 27.48 38.07
N VAL A 418 -28.52 28.65 37.50
CA VAL A 418 -27.17 29.17 37.29
C VAL A 418 -26.70 29.89 38.55
N THR A 419 -25.60 29.42 39.13
CA THR A 419 -24.96 30.05 40.29
C THR A 419 -23.72 30.83 39.84
N VAL A 420 -23.61 32.09 40.25
CA VAL A 420 -22.42 32.90 39.98
C VAL A 420 -21.52 32.92 41.21
N VAL A 421 -20.27 32.51 41.04
CA VAL A 421 -19.25 32.60 42.08
C VAL A 421 -18.26 33.70 41.72
N LEU A 422 -18.03 34.61 42.67
CA LEU A 422 -17.06 35.68 42.52
C LEU A 422 -15.67 35.16 42.90
N GLN A 423 -14.77 35.16 41.93
CA GLN A 423 -13.34 34.90 42.12
C GLN A 423 -12.63 36.23 42.35
N ASP A 424 -11.60 36.27 43.21
CA ASP A 424 -10.76 37.45 43.49
C ASP A 424 -11.58 38.72 43.78
N GLN A 425 -12.10 38.87 45.00
CA GLN A 425 -12.99 39.99 45.38
C GLN A 425 -12.20 41.20 45.89
N THR A 426 -11.51 41.91 45.00
CA THR A 426 -10.80 43.15 45.35
C THR A 426 -11.61 44.37 44.93
N VAL A 427 -11.96 45.23 45.89
CA VAL A 427 -12.72 46.47 45.63
C VAL A 427 -12.09 47.59 46.44
N SER A 428 -11.71 48.69 45.76
CA SER A 428 -11.23 49.92 46.41
C SER A 428 -12.26 50.44 47.42
N ALA A 429 -11.79 51.00 48.54
CA ALA A 429 -12.62 51.61 49.57
C ALA A 429 -13.62 52.66 49.04
N ALA A 430 -13.33 53.31 47.91
CA ALA A 430 -14.21 54.29 47.25
C ALA A 430 -15.45 53.68 46.54
N TYR A 431 -15.50 52.37 46.33
CA TYR A 431 -16.59 51.69 45.62
C TYR A 431 -17.23 50.60 46.49
N GLN A 432 -18.47 50.22 46.15
CA GLN A 432 -19.17 49.10 46.78
C GLN A 432 -19.95 48.30 45.74
N ILE A 433 -19.98 46.98 45.94
CA ILE A 433 -20.85 46.07 45.20
C ILE A 433 -22.27 46.20 45.78
N VAL A 434 -23.25 46.38 44.91
CA VAL A 434 -24.66 46.53 45.29
C VAL A 434 -25.42 45.27 44.87
N GLY A 435 -25.82 44.46 45.85
CA GLY A 435 -26.55 43.22 45.62
C GLY A 435 -25.66 42.03 45.22
N ALA A 436 -26.30 40.91 44.88
CA ALA A 436 -25.63 39.71 44.37
C ALA A 436 -25.45 39.80 42.85
N PRO A 437 -24.44 39.13 42.26
CA PRO A 437 -24.34 38.99 40.81
C PRO A 437 -25.60 38.32 40.23
N ILE A 438 -26.11 38.86 39.13
CA ILE A 438 -27.29 38.35 38.45
C ILE A 438 -26.86 37.74 37.11
N ALA A 439 -27.19 36.46 36.90
CA ALA A 439 -27.02 35.79 35.61
C ALA A 439 -28.31 35.93 34.77
N SER A 440 -28.16 36.21 33.48
CA SER A 440 -29.25 36.28 32.52
C SER A 440 -28.87 35.48 31.27
N PRO A 441 -29.49 34.31 31.01
CA PRO A 441 -30.55 33.68 31.81
C PRO A 441 -30.03 33.10 33.15
N ASP A 442 -30.95 32.94 34.11
CA ASP A 442 -30.72 32.41 35.46
C ASP A 442 -30.89 30.88 35.56
N THR A 443 -31.27 30.23 34.46
CA THR A 443 -31.38 28.77 34.33
C THR A 443 -30.68 28.28 33.07
N ALA A 444 -30.11 27.08 33.12
CA ALA A 444 -29.55 26.38 31.98
C ALA A 444 -30.06 24.94 31.91
N VAL A 445 -30.26 24.43 30.71
CA VAL A 445 -30.63 23.04 30.48
C VAL A 445 -29.36 22.23 30.23
N VAL A 446 -29.12 21.23 31.07
CA VAL A 446 -28.02 20.28 30.90
C VAL A 446 -28.58 19.02 30.27
N SER A 447 -28.05 18.67 29.10
CA SER A 447 -28.45 17.50 28.32
C SER A 447 -27.28 16.54 28.12
N GLY A 448 -27.53 15.24 28.20
CA GLY A 448 -26.50 14.23 28.00
C GLY A 448 -26.88 12.88 28.59
N PRO A 449 -25.88 11.98 28.74
CA PRO A 449 -26.12 10.66 29.29
C PRO A 449 -26.68 10.72 30.71
N LYS A 450 -27.74 9.98 30.98
CA LYS A 450 -28.43 9.93 32.29
C LYS A 450 -27.48 9.77 33.48
N PRO A 451 -26.51 8.84 33.49
CA PRO A 451 -25.59 8.70 34.62
C PRO A 451 -24.73 9.95 34.89
N LEU A 452 -24.42 10.74 33.86
CA LEU A 452 -23.62 11.96 34.00
C LEU A 452 -24.49 13.15 34.39
N VAL A 453 -25.66 13.31 33.77
CA VAL A 453 -26.62 14.37 34.12
C VAL A 453 -27.12 14.21 35.55
N ASP A 454 -27.24 12.97 36.04
CA ASP A 454 -27.59 12.69 37.45
C ASP A 454 -26.45 13.04 38.43
N GLN A 455 -25.20 13.16 37.98
CA GLN A 455 -24.05 13.61 38.80
C GLN A 455 -23.95 15.14 38.89
N VAL A 456 -24.54 15.86 37.94
CA VAL A 456 -24.52 17.33 37.93
C VAL A 456 -25.31 17.86 39.13
N SER A 457 -24.61 18.58 40.01
CA SER A 457 -25.18 19.20 41.20
C SER A 457 -25.54 20.66 40.94
N VAL A 458 -24.64 21.41 40.28
CA VAL A 458 -24.81 22.85 40.03
C VAL A 458 -24.25 23.24 38.66
N VAL A 459 -24.88 24.24 38.03
CA VAL A 459 -24.30 24.94 36.88
C VAL A 459 -23.74 26.27 37.36
N GLN A 460 -22.44 26.44 37.22
CA GLN A 460 -21.71 27.57 37.78
C GLN A 460 -21.07 28.43 36.69
N ALA A 461 -21.09 29.75 36.91
CA ALA A 461 -20.30 30.71 36.16
C ALA A 461 -19.36 31.46 37.12
N THR A 462 -18.12 31.68 36.71
CA THR A 462 -17.13 32.37 37.53
C THR A 462 -16.88 33.79 37.02
N LEU A 463 -16.95 34.77 37.91
CA LEU A 463 -16.68 36.18 37.62
C LEU A 463 -15.55 36.70 38.50
N SER A 464 -14.45 37.16 37.88
CA SER A 464 -13.34 37.80 38.61
C SER A 464 -13.60 39.29 38.83
N VAL A 465 -13.36 39.82 40.04
CA VAL A 465 -13.67 41.21 40.41
C VAL A 465 -12.43 42.00 40.85
N ASN A 466 -11.77 42.67 39.91
CA ASN A 466 -10.51 43.37 40.16
C ASN A 466 -10.66 44.90 40.18
N ASN A 467 -10.87 45.49 41.37
CA ASN A 467 -11.02 46.93 41.60
C ASN A 467 -11.96 47.64 40.59
N PRO A 468 -13.21 47.18 40.41
CA PRO A 468 -14.12 47.77 39.44
C PRO A 468 -14.52 49.19 39.82
N THR A 469 -14.51 50.10 38.84
CA THR A 469 -14.99 51.49 38.99
C THR A 469 -16.38 51.71 38.37
N THR A 470 -16.86 50.76 37.57
CA THR A 470 -18.17 50.74 36.93
C THR A 470 -18.84 49.38 37.10
N SER A 471 -20.14 49.32 36.86
CA SER A 471 -20.88 48.04 36.89
C SER A 471 -20.33 47.08 35.84
N ILE A 472 -20.12 45.83 36.23
CA ILE A 472 -19.55 44.78 35.38
C ILE A 472 -20.68 44.09 34.63
N GLN A 473 -20.55 43.96 33.30
CA GLN A 473 -21.44 43.17 32.46
C GLN A 473 -20.59 42.30 31.53
N GLU A 474 -20.49 41.01 31.83
CA GLU A 474 -19.61 40.10 31.11
C GLU A 474 -20.30 38.79 30.77
N ILE A 475 -20.03 38.28 29.58
CA ILE A 475 -20.50 36.96 29.16
C ILE A 475 -19.48 35.93 29.62
N ARG A 476 -19.96 34.92 30.37
CA ARG A 476 -19.12 33.86 30.94
C ARG A 476 -19.65 32.48 30.58
N PRO A 477 -18.76 31.50 30.33
CA PRO A 477 -19.16 30.12 30.09
C PRO A 477 -19.79 29.51 31.33
N LEU A 478 -20.79 28.66 31.09
CA LEU A 478 -21.42 27.84 32.12
C LEU A 478 -20.73 26.50 32.21
N LEU A 479 -20.34 26.12 33.42
CA LEU A 479 -19.73 24.83 33.73
C LEU A 479 -20.70 24.00 34.58
N ALA A 480 -20.97 22.76 34.16
CA ALA A 480 -21.71 21.80 34.96
C ALA A 480 -20.74 21.11 35.93
N LEU A 481 -20.99 21.25 37.23
CA LEU A 481 -20.12 20.71 38.29
C LEU A 481 -20.84 19.61 39.08
N ASP A 482 -20.07 18.62 39.54
CA ASP A 482 -20.52 17.56 40.45
C ASP A 482 -20.62 18.07 41.91
N ALA A 483 -20.90 17.16 42.86
CA ALA A 483 -21.01 17.50 44.28
C ALA A 483 -19.66 17.88 44.92
N GLU A 484 -18.55 17.42 44.34
CA GLU A 484 -17.18 17.65 44.75
C GLU A 484 -16.58 18.93 44.13
N GLY A 485 -17.30 19.56 43.18
CA GLY A 485 -16.89 20.77 42.49
C GLY A 485 -16.05 20.55 41.23
N ASN A 486 -15.94 19.31 40.74
CA ASN A 486 -15.27 19.00 39.47
C ASN A 486 -16.23 19.15 38.29
N GLN A 487 -15.68 19.46 37.13
CA GLN A 487 -16.47 19.54 35.90
C GLN A 487 -16.90 18.15 35.44
N VAL A 488 -18.21 18.00 35.19
CA VAL A 488 -18.75 16.80 34.55
C VAL A 488 -18.53 16.92 33.05
N GLU A 489 -17.58 16.16 32.51
CA GLU A 489 -17.34 16.08 31.06
C GLU A 489 -18.39 15.19 30.38
N GLY A 490 -18.70 15.45 29.10
CA GLY A 490 -19.67 14.65 28.34
C GLY A 490 -21.14 15.09 28.46
N VAL A 491 -21.42 16.19 29.15
CA VAL A 491 -22.74 16.85 29.16
C VAL A 491 -22.71 18.16 28.37
N THR A 492 -23.83 18.51 27.75
CA THR A 492 -24.02 19.76 27.00
C THR A 492 -24.88 20.71 27.81
N VAL A 493 -24.43 21.96 27.98
CA VAL A 493 -25.15 23.00 28.70
C VAL A 493 -25.71 24.01 27.68
N ASP A 494 -27.02 24.26 27.73
CA ASP A 494 -27.72 25.23 26.88
C ASP A 494 -28.48 26.28 27.72
N PRO A 495 -28.15 27.58 27.62
CA PRO A 495 -27.06 28.13 26.82
C PRO A 495 -25.69 27.78 27.41
N ASN A 496 -24.65 27.71 26.58
CA ASN A 496 -23.28 27.42 27.03
C ASN A 496 -22.59 28.63 27.70
N GLN A 497 -23.23 29.80 27.68
CA GLN A 497 -22.76 31.03 28.30
C GLN A 497 -23.94 31.82 28.88
N THR A 498 -23.68 32.62 29.92
CA THR A 498 -24.67 33.54 30.50
C THR A 498 -24.06 34.93 30.61
N GLN A 499 -24.89 35.97 30.50
CA GLN A 499 -24.45 37.33 30.80
C GLN A 499 -24.58 37.58 32.30
N ILE A 500 -23.47 37.85 32.95
CA ILE A 500 -23.40 38.19 34.36
C ILE A 500 -23.37 39.70 34.50
N SER A 501 -24.28 40.24 35.32
CA SER A 501 -24.32 41.66 35.69
C SER A 501 -24.05 41.83 37.18
N LEU A 502 -23.03 42.61 37.53
CA LEU A 502 -22.69 43.00 38.90
C LEU A 502 -22.70 44.52 39.02
N ALA A 503 -23.64 45.06 39.81
CA ALA A 503 -23.74 46.49 40.01
C ALA A 503 -22.65 46.99 40.97
N VAL A 504 -21.85 47.94 40.51
CA VAL A 504 -20.80 48.60 41.30
C VAL A 504 -21.09 50.10 41.30
N THR A 505 -21.14 50.69 42.49
CA THR A 505 -21.44 52.10 42.68
C THR A 505 -20.37 52.76 43.51
N ARG A 506 -20.01 54.01 43.16
CA ARG A 506 -19.10 54.84 43.94
C ARG A 506 -19.78 55.31 45.23
N LYS A 507 -19.09 55.16 46.37
CA LYS A 507 -19.53 55.73 47.64
C LYS A 507 -19.43 57.26 47.56
N GLN A 508 -20.47 57.98 47.99
CA GLN A 508 -20.49 59.44 47.87
C GLN A 508 -19.51 60.14 48.82
N ASN A 509 -19.19 59.50 49.94
CA ASN A 509 -18.30 60.02 50.97
C ASN A 509 -16.84 59.59 50.80
N ALA A 510 -16.44 59.00 49.66
CA ALA A 510 -15.07 58.55 49.42
C ALA A 510 -14.61 58.79 47.96
N ARG A 511 -13.32 59.09 47.79
CA ARG A 511 -12.73 59.44 46.50
C ARG A 511 -11.25 59.06 46.44
N ASP A 512 -10.82 58.47 45.33
CA ASP A 512 -9.40 58.22 45.08
C ASP A 512 -8.72 59.50 44.56
N VAL A 513 -7.56 59.82 45.14
CA VAL A 513 -6.73 61.00 44.81
C VAL A 513 -5.26 60.60 44.70
N GLY A 514 -4.56 61.22 43.75
CA GLY A 514 -3.11 61.02 43.59
C GLY A 514 -2.33 61.81 44.62
N ILE A 515 -1.11 61.38 44.93
CA ILE A 515 -0.24 62.09 45.88
C ILE A 515 0.91 62.75 45.14
N ARG A 516 1.12 64.04 45.42
CA ARG A 516 2.22 64.81 44.85
C ARG A 516 3.22 65.20 45.94
N ALA A 517 4.44 64.69 45.84
CA ALA A 517 5.51 65.11 46.73
C ALA A 517 5.94 66.55 46.46
N ILE A 518 5.98 67.35 47.52
CA ILE A 518 6.52 68.71 47.50
C ILE A 518 7.90 68.68 48.12
N THR A 519 8.91 69.19 47.41
CA THR A 519 10.28 69.31 47.90
C THR A 519 10.65 70.77 48.14
N THR A 520 11.47 71.03 49.16
CA THR A 520 12.05 72.35 49.47
C THR A 520 13.56 72.30 49.51
N GLY A 521 14.20 73.43 49.21
CA GLY A 521 15.65 73.51 49.07
C GLY A 521 16.14 72.98 47.72
N THR A 522 17.41 73.19 47.44
CA THR A 522 18.11 72.61 46.28
C THR A 522 19.19 71.67 46.80
N PRO A 523 19.45 70.53 46.15
CA PRO A 523 20.55 69.64 46.54
C PRO A 523 21.89 70.37 46.66
N PRO A 524 22.83 69.85 47.47
CA PRO A 524 24.18 70.40 47.59
C PRO A 524 24.86 70.60 46.23
N GLU A 525 25.82 71.52 46.17
CA GLU A 525 26.62 71.74 44.96
C GLU A 525 27.28 70.42 44.49
N GLY A 526 27.28 70.17 43.18
CA GLY A 526 27.74 68.90 42.62
C GLY A 526 26.72 67.76 42.62
N TYR A 527 25.52 67.96 43.18
CA TYR A 527 24.43 66.98 43.17
C TYR A 527 23.16 67.51 42.46
N TRP A 528 22.27 66.60 42.04
CA TRP A 528 20.96 66.94 41.49
C TRP A 528 19.91 65.88 41.82
N LEU A 529 18.65 66.32 41.94
CA LEU A 529 17.51 65.42 42.15
C LEU A 529 17.21 64.70 40.83
N SER A 530 17.54 63.42 40.76
CA SER A 530 17.37 62.58 39.58
C SER A 530 16.03 61.84 39.55
N GLY A 531 15.40 61.65 40.71
CA GLY A 531 14.09 61.01 40.80
C GLY A 531 13.33 61.37 42.08
N LEU A 532 12.01 61.39 41.99
CA LEU A 532 11.10 61.58 43.11
C LEU A 532 9.91 60.64 42.96
N SER A 533 9.71 59.74 43.92
CA SER A 533 8.58 58.82 43.96
C SER A 533 7.89 58.85 45.31
N VAL A 534 6.59 58.53 45.33
CA VAL A 534 5.76 58.47 46.53
C VAL A 534 5.09 57.12 46.60
N GLU A 535 5.16 56.48 47.76
CA GLU A 535 4.53 55.19 48.02
C GLU A 535 3.62 55.29 49.27
N PRO A 536 2.32 54.99 49.15
CA PRO A 536 1.57 54.75 47.91
C PRO A 536 1.38 56.03 47.07
N SER A 537 1.28 55.90 45.75
CA SER A 537 1.09 57.05 44.83
C SER A 537 -0.37 57.48 44.69
N VAL A 538 -1.31 56.65 45.15
CA VAL A 538 -2.76 56.88 45.16
C VAL A 538 -3.32 56.45 46.51
N VAL A 539 -4.20 57.26 47.09
CA VAL A 539 -4.92 56.98 48.35
C VAL A 539 -6.39 57.34 48.19
N THR A 540 -7.23 56.77 49.03
CA THR A 540 -8.66 57.12 49.09
C THR A 540 -8.87 58.13 50.22
N ILE A 541 -9.48 59.28 49.92
CA ILE A 541 -9.95 60.24 50.91
C ILE A 541 -11.42 60.00 51.24
N GLN A 542 -11.78 60.07 52.52
CA GLN A 542 -13.13 59.90 53.04
C GLN A 542 -13.54 61.10 53.90
N GLY A 543 -14.74 61.64 53.71
CA GLY A 543 -15.20 62.86 54.39
C GLY A 543 -16.53 63.38 53.86
N ASP A 544 -16.89 64.62 54.24
CA ASP A 544 -18.10 65.28 53.71
C ASP A 544 -17.96 65.53 52.20
N THR A 545 -19.00 65.16 51.45
CA THR A 545 -19.14 65.39 50.01
C THR A 545 -18.80 66.81 49.57
N ALA A 546 -19.15 67.84 50.34
CA ALA A 546 -18.87 69.23 50.00
C ALA A 546 -17.35 69.50 50.00
N VAL A 547 -16.65 69.02 51.04
CA VAL A 547 -15.20 69.19 51.23
C VAL A 547 -14.41 68.34 50.23
N LEU A 548 -14.86 67.10 49.95
CA LEU A 548 -14.22 66.20 48.98
C LEU A 548 -14.28 66.73 47.53
N ASN A 549 -15.24 67.61 47.21
CA ASN A 549 -15.35 68.24 45.90
C ASN A 549 -14.40 69.45 45.75
N GLU A 550 -14.03 70.10 46.85
CA GLU A 550 -13.03 71.19 46.86
C GLU A 550 -11.60 70.66 46.72
N ILE A 551 -11.34 69.45 47.22
CA ILE A 551 -10.06 68.77 47.02
C ILE A 551 -9.94 68.37 45.54
N GLY A 552 -8.84 68.79 44.92
CA GLY A 552 -8.53 68.49 43.52
C GLY A 552 -8.23 67.01 43.27
N SER A 553 -7.64 66.70 42.11
CA SER A 553 -7.22 65.32 41.78
C SER A 553 -5.97 64.86 42.55
N TYR A 554 -5.29 65.78 43.24
CA TYR A 554 -4.05 65.53 43.96
C TYR A 554 -4.10 66.07 45.38
N VAL A 555 -3.46 65.37 46.30
CA VAL A 555 -3.12 65.82 47.64
C VAL A 555 -1.62 66.00 47.71
N ASP A 556 -1.19 67.18 48.17
CA ASP A 556 0.23 67.50 48.30
C ASP A 556 0.80 66.92 49.60
N THR A 557 2.06 66.47 49.60
CA THR A 557 2.76 66.18 50.85
C THR A 557 3.18 67.47 51.55
N LEU A 558 3.47 67.39 52.85
CA LEU A 558 4.27 68.45 53.46
C LEU A 558 5.65 68.54 52.78
N PRO A 559 6.29 69.72 52.76
CA PRO A 559 7.56 69.89 52.07
C PRO A 559 8.68 69.01 52.63
N VAL A 560 9.39 68.31 51.75
CA VAL A 560 10.57 67.49 52.06
C VAL A 560 11.84 68.29 51.75
N ASP A 561 12.66 68.55 52.76
CA ASP A 561 13.93 69.24 52.59
C ASP A 561 14.99 68.33 51.94
N ILE A 562 15.43 68.68 50.74
CA ILE A 562 16.46 67.96 49.98
C ILE A 562 17.82 68.66 50.00
N SER A 563 17.98 69.73 50.79
CA SER A 563 19.17 70.58 50.78
C SER A 563 20.46 69.89 51.25
N GLN A 564 20.36 68.80 52.03
CA GLN A 564 21.50 68.03 52.54
C GLN A 564 21.59 66.63 51.91
N ALA A 565 20.76 66.31 50.91
CA ALA A 565 20.70 64.97 50.34
C ALA A 565 21.84 64.74 49.33
N THR A 566 22.62 63.68 49.50
CA THR A 566 23.73 63.28 48.62
C THR A 566 23.57 61.86 48.05
N GLY A 567 22.39 61.26 48.21
CA GLY A 567 22.05 59.89 47.80
C GLY A 567 20.53 59.65 47.85
N GLN A 568 20.12 58.40 48.10
CA GLN A 568 18.71 58.09 48.35
C GLN A 568 18.27 58.62 49.71
N LEU A 569 17.32 59.56 49.71
CA LEU A 569 16.62 60.05 50.89
C LEU A 569 15.21 59.43 50.91
N THR A 570 14.92 58.63 51.93
CA THR A 570 13.59 58.02 52.15
C THR A 570 13.01 58.60 53.43
N VAL A 571 11.87 59.30 53.32
CA VAL A 571 11.24 60.00 54.45
C VAL A 571 9.74 59.72 54.45
N ASP A 572 9.19 59.40 55.62
CA ASP A 572 7.74 59.33 55.80
C ASP A 572 7.19 60.72 56.10
N VAL A 573 6.30 61.19 55.22
CA VAL A 573 5.87 62.59 55.19
C VAL A 573 4.34 62.64 55.35
N PRO A 574 3.82 63.47 56.26
CA PRO A 574 2.37 63.68 56.36
C PRO A 574 1.79 64.33 55.10
N LEU A 575 0.53 64.01 54.79
CA LEU A 575 -0.22 64.64 53.71
C LEU A 575 -0.80 65.99 54.16
N ALA A 576 -0.78 66.99 53.28
CA ALA A 576 -1.40 68.29 53.51
C ALA A 576 -2.91 68.21 53.24
N ILE A 577 -3.65 67.63 54.19
CA ILE A 577 -5.11 67.44 54.13
C ILE A 577 -5.84 68.29 55.17
N PRO A 578 -7.06 68.77 54.89
CA PRO A 578 -7.93 69.38 55.90
C PRO A 578 -8.28 68.40 57.02
N ALA A 579 -8.43 68.88 58.25
CA ALA A 579 -8.69 68.04 59.43
C ALA A 579 -10.01 67.24 59.39
N GLU A 580 -10.91 67.59 58.46
CA GLU A 580 -12.24 67.00 58.29
C GLU A 580 -12.26 65.81 57.31
N VAL A 581 -11.10 65.46 56.74
CA VAL A 581 -10.96 64.39 55.74
C VAL A 581 -9.97 63.33 56.25
N GLU A 582 -10.41 62.08 56.24
CA GLU A 582 -9.58 60.91 56.57
C GLU A 582 -8.97 60.34 55.29
N VAL A 583 -7.71 59.92 55.33
CA VAL A 583 -7.06 59.23 54.21
C VAL A 583 -6.90 57.77 54.59
N ILE A 584 -7.35 56.89 53.70
CA ILE A 584 -7.26 55.44 53.84
C ILE A 584 -6.57 54.83 52.61
N THR A 585 -5.95 53.66 52.78
CA THR A 585 -5.44 52.86 51.66
C THR A 585 -6.60 52.33 50.82
N ALA A 586 -6.28 51.73 49.67
CA ALA A 586 -7.28 51.03 48.86
C ALA A 586 -8.00 49.93 49.64
N GLU A 587 -7.33 49.33 50.64
CA GLU A 587 -7.83 48.29 51.54
C GLU A 587 -8.56 48.84 52.78
N GLY A 588 -8.60 50.16 52.96
CA GLY A 588 -9.33 50.82 54.05
C GLY A 588 -8.51 51.11 55.32
N GLU A 589 -7.19 50.93 55.30
CA GLU A 589 -6.32 51.22 56.45
C GLU A 589 -5.97 52.72 56.52
N PRO A 590 -5.99 53.37 57.70
CA PRO A 590 -5.72 54.81 57.79
C PRO A 590 -4.27 55.15 57.45
N VAL A 591 -4.08 56.02 56.44
CA VAL A 591 -2.78 56.51 55.98
C VAL A 591 -2.55 57.91 56.51
N LYS A 592 -1.67 58.05 57.51
CA LYS A 592 -1.28 59.36 58.07
C LYS A 592 -0.04 59.95 57.41
N THR A 593 0.83 59.08 56.90
CA THR A 593 2.11 59.44 56.30
C THR A 593 2.34 58.60 55.06
N VAL A 594 3.04 59.17 54.08
CA VAL A 594 3.44 58.47 52.84
C VAL A 594 4.94 58.51 52.71
N THR A 595 5.51 57.45 52.14
CA THR A 595 6.96 57.34 51.99
C THR A 595 7.37 58.07 50.71
N VAL A 596 8.09 59.17 50.86
CA VAL A 596 8.69 59.92 49.76
C VAL A 596 10.13 59.47 49.60
N VAL A 597 10.46 58.98 48.41
CA VAL A 597 11.82 58.58 48.03
C VAL A 597 12.37 59.61 47.04
N ALA A 598 13.31 60.42 47.50
CA ALA A 598 14.06 61.35 46.68
C ALA A 598 15.42 60.74 46.34
N GLN A 599 15.68 60.56 45.05
CA GLN A 599 16.96 60.05 44.55
C GLN A 599 17.82 61.25 44.14
N VAL A 600 18.92 61.45 44.85
CA VAL A 600 19.89 62.51 44.54
C VAL A 600 21.19 61.86 44.08
N THR A 601 21.66 62.26 42.91
CA THR A 601 22.87 61.71 42.28
C THR A 601 23.88 62.81 42.01
N THR A 602 25.15 62.43 41.89
CA THR A 602 26.21 63.37 41.52
C THR A 602 26.03 63.86 40.08
N ARG A 603 26.35 65.13 39.84
CA ARG A 603 26.57 65.65 38.49
C ARG A 603 27.93 65.19 38.02
N SER A 604 28.07 64.91 36.72
CA SER A 604 29.38 64.68 36.12
C SER A 604 29.96 65.98 35.60
N GLY A 605 31.28 66.14 35.70
CA GLY A 605 32.03 67.25 35.12
C GLY A 605 33.37 66.77 34.58
N ASP A 606 34.16 67.73 34.12
CA ASP A 606 35.53 67.53 33.62
C ASP A 606 36.47 68.53 34.31
N LEU A 607 37.67 68.09 34.68
CA LEU A 607 38.71 68.91 35.28
C LEU A 607 40.06 68.64 34.60
N SER A 608 40.77 69.70 34.19
CA SER A 608 42.10 69.59 33.59
C SER A 608 43.19 69.97 34.60
N LEU A 609 44.21 69.13 34.74
CA LEU A 609 45.32 69.31 35.68
C LEU A 609 46.66 68.95 35.03
N THR A 610 47.73 69.66 35.34
CA THR A 610 49.09 69.33 34.88
C THR A 610 49.91 68.75 36.02
N ARG A 611 50.46 67.54 35.90
CA ARG A 611 51.25 66.87 36.94
C ARG A 611 52.66 66.53 36.50
N GLU A 612 53.59 66.66 37.43
CA GLU A 612 54.98 66.19 37.28
C GLU A 612 55.01 64.66 37.37
N VAL A 613 55.91 64.06 36.60
CA VAL A 613 56.05 62.60 36.52
C VAL A 613 57.05 62.13 37.57
N GLU A 614 56.55 61.41 38.58
CA GLU A 614 57.38 60.87 39.65
C GLU A 614 58.03 59.55 39.22
N LEU A 615 59.35 59.40 39.44
CA LEU A 615 60.07 58.15 39.20
C LEU A 615 59.99 57.26 40.44
N PHE A 616 59.58 56.01 40.26
CA PHE A 616 59.49 55.01 41.32
C PHE A 616 60.47 53.85 41.03
N ASN A 617 61.12 53.32 42.07
CA ASN A 617 62.07 52.20 42.02
C ASN A 617 63.31 52.36 41.08
N ALA A 618 63.96 53.53 41.08
CA ALA A 618 65.21 53.71 40.31
C ALA A 618 66.38 52.88 40.92
N SER A 619 67.09 52.13 40.09
CA SER A 619 68.22 51.26 40.45
C SER A 619 69.49 52.08 40.79
N GLU A 620 70.21 51.71 41.85
CA GLU A 620 71.46 52.38 42.24
C GLU A 620 72.53 52.27 41.14
N GLY A 621 73.03 53.42 40.64
CA GLY A 621 74.13 53.49 39.66
C GLY A 621 73.74 53.89 38.23
N ILE A 622 72.48 54.20 37.96
CA ILE A 622 71.96 54.63 36.65
C ILE A 622 71.42 56.07 36.73
N THR A 623 71.71 56.91 35.74
CA THR A 623 71.06 58.24 35.62
C THR A 623 69.87 58.15 34.66
N VAL A 624 68.68 58.49 35.15
CA VAL A 624 67.43 58.46 34.37
C VAL A 624 66.94 59.88 34.13
N THR A 625 66.70 60.24 32.87
CA THR A 625 66.07 61.52 32.50
C THR A 625 64.73 61.25 31.79
N ILE A 626 63.73 62.09 32.07
CA ILE A 626 62.38 61.97 31.52
C ILE A 626 62.01 63.17 30.67
N GLN A 627 61.32 62.94 29.55
CA GLN A 627 60.85 64.00 28.68
C GLN A 627 59.48 63.64 28.08
N PRO A 628 58.44 64.48 28.23
CA PRO A 628 58.37 65.69 29.05
C PRO A 628 58.31 65.41 30.57
N GLU A 629 58.75 66.38 31.38
CA GLU A 629 58.74 66.28 32.86
C GLU A 629 57.33 66.44 33.47
N THR A 630 56.38 66.95 32.68
CA THR A 630 54.99 67.18 33.07
C THR A 630 54.01 66.62 32.05
N ILE A 631 52.83 66.21 32.51
CA ILE A 631 51.74 65.68 31.68
C ILE A 631 50.43 66.36 32.05
N ASP A 632 49.64 66.69 31.03
CA ASP A 632 48.27 67.17 31.20
C ASP A 632 47.29 66.00 31.35
N LEU A 633 46.44 66.09 32.36
CA LEU A 633 45.43 65.12 32.74
C LEU A 633 44.04 65.75 32.56
N LEU A 634 43.17 65.10 31.80
CA LEU A 634 41.73 65.40 31.79
C LEU A 634 41.01 64.36 32.63
N LEU A 635 40.45 64.78 33.75
CA LEU A 635 39.68 63.95 34.68
C LEU A 635 38.17 64.18 34.44
N SER A 636 37.45 63.14 34.02
CA SER A 636 36.00 63.16 33.84
C SER A 636 35.33 62.27 34.87
N GLY A 637 34.38 62.80 35.65
CA GLY A 637 33.72 62.01 36.70
C GLY A 637 32.82 62.83 37.63
N PRO A 638 32.49 62.31 38.82
CA PRO A 638 31.61 62.99 39.78
C PRO A 638 32.18 64.36 40.16
N LEU A 639 31.40 65.42 39.95
CA LEU A 639 31.80 66.80 40.21
C LEU A 639 32.28 67.03 41.66
N PRO A 640 31.67 66.44 42.72
CA PRO A 640 32.20 66.55 44.08
C PRO A 640 33.63 66.02 44.21
N THR A 641 33.94 64.89 43.56
CA THR A 641 35.28 64.29 43.56
C THR A 641 36.28 65.14 42.76
N LEU A 642 35.85 65.72 41.64
CA LEU A 642 36.68 66.64 40.86
C LEU A 642 37.01 67.92 41.64
N GLN A 643 36.04 68.51 42.33
CA GLN A 643 36.27 69.68 43.19
C GLN A 643 37.22 69.35 44.35
N GLU A 644 37.11 68.16 44.94
CA GLU A 644 38.04 67.70 45.98
C GLU A 644 39.48 67.64 45.45
N ILE A 645 39.69 67.10 44.23
CA ILE A 645 41.01 67.08 43.58
C ILE A 645 41.51 68.48 43.23
N GLU A 646 40.64 69.39 42.80
CA GLU A 646 41.02 70.78 42.52
C GLU A 646 41.57 71.48 43.79
N THR A 647 40.98 71.20 44.94
CA THR A 647 41.43 71.74 46.24
C THR A 647 42.64 70.99 46.83
N HIS A 648 42.79 69.70 46.51
CA HIS A 648 43.84 68.80 47.00
C HIS A 648 44.52 68.08 45.81
N PRO A 649 45.34 68.78 45.02
CA PRO A 649 45.91 68.25 43.77
C PRO A 649 46.90 67.08 43.98
N GLU A 650 47.30 66.78 45.22
CA GLU A 650 48.11 65.63 45.60
C GLU A 650 47.37 64.28 45.51
N LEU A 651 46.04 64.31 45.43
CA LEU A 651 45.19 63.12 45.32
C LEU A 651 45.34 62.40 43.97
N VAL A 652 45.90 63.09 42.97
CA VAL A 652 46.19 62.51 41.64
C VAL A 652 47.68 62.54 41.39
N ARG A 653 48.28 61.36 41.25
CA ARG A 653 49.72 61.18 41.03
C ARG A 653 49.99 60.46 39.72
N VAL A 654 51.04 60.90 39.03
CA VAL A 654 51.53 60.31 37.78
C VAL A 654 52.91 59.74 38.08
N SER A 655 53.08 58.43 37.93
CA SER A 655 54.31 57.74 38.30
C SER A 655 54.79 56.82 37.19
N ILE A 656 56.10 56.70 37.02
CA ILE A 656 56.72 55.71 36.12
C ILE A 656 57.54 54.74 36.97
N ASP A 657 57.24 53.45 36.85
CA ASP A 657 58.04 52.40 37.47
C ASP A 657 59.28 52.13 36.60
N THR A 658 60.45 52.34 37.19
CA THR A 658 61.75 52.20 36.51
C THR A 658 62.50 50.92 36.88
N ALA A 659 61.91 50.04 37.73
CA ALA A 659 62.54 48.81 38.20
C ALA A 659 62.99 47.85 37.09
N SER A 660 62.31 47.88 35.93
CA SER A 660 62.58 47.01 34.78
C SER A 660 63.61 47.58 33.79
N LEU A 661 64.17 48.76 34.04
CA LEU A 661 65.12 49.43 33.15
C LEU A 661 66.57 49.20 33.63
N THR A 662 67.24 48.19 33.07
CA THR A 662 68.63 47.82 33.43
C THR A 662 69.65 48.04 32.33
N GLU A 663 69.22 48.38 31.10
CA GLU A 663 70.08 48.60 29.94
C GLU A 663 70.05 50.07 29.50
N ALA A 664 71.18 50.59 29.02
CA ALA A 664 71.26 51.95 28.50
C ALA A 664 70.45 52.08 27.19
N GLY A 665 69.52 53.04 27.13
CA GLY A 665 68.60 53.19 26.01
C GLY A 665 67.51 54.23 26.24
N GLN A 666 66.71 54.49 25.20
CA GLN A 666 65.50 55.32 25.28
C GLN A 666 64.28 54.41 25.24
N PHE A 667 63.37 54.59 26.21
CA PHE A 667 62.17 53.79 26.37
C PHE A 667 60.95 54.70 26.41
N GLU A 668 59.92 54.42 25.61
CA GLU A 668 58.63 55.08 25.75
C GLU A 668 57.77 54.29 26.73
N ILE A 669 57.37 54.92 27.83
CA ILE A 669 56.61 54.27 28.91
C ILE A 669 55.32 55.03 29.13
N GLU A 670 54.20 54.31 29.23
CA GLU A 670 52.93 54.87 29.67
C GLU A 670 52.97 55.04 31.20
N PRO A 671 52.78 56.25 31.71
CA PRO A 671 52.85 56.51 33.14
C PRO A 671 51.61 55.94 33.85
N LYS A 672 51.82 55.38 35.04
CA LYS A 672 50.77 54.86 35.90
C LYS A 672 50.16 56.00 36.72
N ILE A 673 48.86 56.20 36.56
CA ILE A 673 48.09 57.19 37.33
C ILE A 673 47.50 56.53 38.58
N THR A 674 47.63 57.19 39.71
CA THR A 674 46.87 56.89 40.93
C THR A 674 45.89 58.03 41.17
N ALA A 675 44.59 57.75 41.09
CA ALA A 675 43.52 58.72 41.30
C ALA A 675 42.35 58.06 42.09
N PRO A 676 41.48 58.85 42.74
CA PRO A 676 40.29 58.32 43.41
C PRO A 676 39.37 57.53 42.47
N ASP A 677 38.64 56.56 43.03
CA ASP A 677 37.74 55.69 42.27
C ASP A 677 36.60 56.48 41.60
N GLY A 678 36.14 55.99 40.43
CA GLY A 678 34.99 56.56 39.71
C GLY A 678 35.33 57.69 38.73
N LEU A 679 36.63 57.98 38.52
CA LEU A 679 37.12 58.95 37.55
C LEU A 679 37.61 58.26 36.27
N LYS A 680 37.36 58.88 35.12
CA LYS A 680 38.01 58.56 33.85
C LYS A 680 39.13 59.55 33.63
N VAL A 681 40.34 59.05 33.33
CA VAL A 681 41.52 59.89 33.14
C VAL A 681 42.02 59.76 31.71
N GLN A 682 42.31 60.88 31.06
CA GLN A 682 42.99 60.93 29.77
C GLN A 682 44.31 61.71 29.92
N LEU A 683 45.37 61.21 29.28
CA LEU A 683 46.73 61.74 29.34
C LEU A 683 47.09 62.45 28.02
N ALA A 684 47.82 63.57 28.11
CA ALA A 684 48.44 64.22 26.97
C ALA A 684 49.84 64.78 27.35
N PRO A 685 50.94 64.27 26.77
CA PRO A 685 51.03 63.11 25.86
C PRO A 685 50.79 61.77 26.58
N ALA A 686 50.41 60.72 25.83
CA ALA A 686 50.08 59.40 26.37
C ALA A 686 51.31 58.60 26.85
N THR A 687 52.49 58.87 26.27
CA THR A 687 53.75 58.23 26.61
C THR A 687 54.78 59.28 27.02
N VAL A 688 55.68 58.88 27.93
CA VAL A 688 56.85 59.67 28.33
C VAL A 688 58.09 58.93 27.88
N THR A 689 59.05 59.66 27.29
CA THR A 689 60.34 59.08 26.91
C THR A 689 61.27 59.11 28.12
N VAL A 690 61.71 57.94 28.55
CA VAL A 690 62.67 57.72 29.64
C VAL A 690 64.02 57.35 29.03
N THR A 691 65.05 58.17 29.25
CA THR A 691 66.42 57.92 28.77
C THR A 691 67.29 57.45 29.93
N VAL A 692 67.97 56.32 29.74
CA VAL A 692 68.80 55.65 30.73
C VAL A 692 70.27 55.77 30.32
N ILE A 693 71.11 56.40 31.15
CA ILE A 693 72.56 56.58 30.91
C ILE A 693 73.36 55.80 31.95
N THR A 694 74.24 54.89 31.48
CA THR A 694 75.23 54.18 32.31
C THR A 694 76.59 54.88 32.27
N PRO A 695 77.30 55.05 33.41
CA PRO A 695 78.57 55.77 33.45
C PRO A 695 79.70 55.02 32.69
N PRO A 696 80.62 55.73 31.99
CA PRO A 696 81.74 55.12 31.29
C PRO A 696 82.83 54.58 32.26
N GLU A 697 83.41 53.44 31.91
CA GLU A 697 84.46 52.70 32.65
C GLU A 697 85.79 53.50 32.71
N PRO A 698 86.58 53.48 33.82
CA PRO A 698 87.71 54.41 34.02
C PRO A 698 88.99 54.01 33.28
N GLU A 699 89.67 54.96 32.62
CA GLU A 699 91.07 54.81 32.15
C GLU A 699 92.08 55.05 33.30
N GLU A 700 93.06 54.15 33.45
CA GLU A 700 94.17 54.22 34.41
C GLU A 700 95.28 55.25 33.98
N PRO A 701 96.06 55.81 34.93
CA PRO A 701 96.73 57.10 34.78
C PRO A 701 98.15 57.01 34.19
N ASP A 702 98.54 57.99 33.35
CA ASP A 702 99.94 58.25 33.01
C ASP A 702 100.53 59.31 33.95
N SER A 703 101.56 58.90 34.69
CA SER A 703 102.32 59.70 35.63
C SER A 703 103.41 60.50 34.89
N GLY A 704 103.22 61.81 34.74
CA GLY A 704 104.19 62.74 34.16
C GLY A 704 104.44 63.95 35.05
N ASN A 705 105.59 63.93 35.73
CA ASN A 705 106.07 64.80 36.79
C ASN A 705 106.63 66.16 36.28
N GLN A 706 106.63 67.14 37.18
CA GLN A 706 107.41 68.40 37.24
C GLN A 706 106.88 69.67 36.56
#